data_AF-A0A960EXG4-F1
#
_entry.id   AF-A0A960EXG4-F1
#
_cell.length_a   1.000
_cell.length_b   1.000
_cell.length_c   1.000
_cell.angle_alpha   90.00
_cell.angle_beta   90.00
_cell.angle_gamma   90.00
#
_symmetry.space_group_name_H-M   'P 1'
#
loop_
_entity.id
_entity.type
_entity.pdbx_description
1 polymer ?
#
loop_
_entity_poly.entity_id
_entity_poly.type
_entity_poly.pdbx_seq_one_letter_code
_entity_poly.pdbx_strand_id
1 'polypeptide(L)'
;MTGARLSFNRFTQTWSDRPPEGTVTSSQIILQGPVQLDSEGFGGRVLLVDNDGGSTLVETRSARVRVQVQQGDQRESLKAALDIADRVRQWQDAGTDWPDVVSAEDPLILLADIADLLRPDAVEEALADNSPQLRAVFHSPFSELEFTAERMPAPRARRFSRRAMQVLAARSEDWIRAGASGIKPRTVEALVRDEVVDVYENRVAARLIDDVRRHLKGVLSVYSELSPLVQVIQGPYRKQNRLASLWGRVPPGDDLRGALKRRQQRLEELLRFTDELLDSRLYEGVPRRARVGQPIRMTNLLLQDTNYRGVRRLWLEWWRVRGDVGSIEARRAEQLSEAEAFFQFALLVVCRALRNLGDLDAAATPVEMSVNTRWGELRLEQSTGVDSGSWWFTVPGEGYRSIVIAVAAEVLSGSATEVRRRLEQLAGGVTVSDCRDVFVLVPGTKHDLDEVRGALDGAVGVDPLSTGRSEEGNVWVIPVSPLDLESTERVERAVRWAVLSSSWLSYPPTVPTPSIVEQAIGSRSFLEPITGSRETAVIAVPAEREVSDLQYILDQQARRSRQQLRGRGSADAEQLERFSAELSQAFSRLGMLTACPVCGNEATLVARSAHTFESTCRTCSARWGLRHEPVSNHRIPYLWIGEDLKALPSGRELSAWLGRDVVAEPCRHDDAEYGSDLINPWTARCTAAGRWASTCERCARLA
;
A
#
# COMPACT_ATOMS: atom_id res chain seq x y z
N MET A 1 32.97 -2.63 15.29
CA MET A 1 31.59 -2.80 15.77
C MET A 1 30.78 -3.32 14.60
N THR A 2 30.45 -4.61 14.65
CA THR A 2 29.75 -5.36 13.61
C THR A 2 28.25 -5.13 13.78
N GLY A 3 27.69 -4.18 13.04
CA GLY A 3 26.24 -3.96 12.96
C GLY A 3 25.56 -5.22 12.43
N ALA A 4 24.57 -5.73 13.15
CA ALA A 4 23.75 -6.82 12.67
C ALA A 4 22.97 -6.31 11.45
N ARG A 5 23.31 -6.79 10.25
CA ARG A 5 22.60 -6.46 9.02
C ARG A 5 21.28 -7.22 9.03
N LEU A 6 20.18 -6.52 9.32
CA LEU A 6 18.82 -7.01 9.14
C LEU A 6 18.58 -7.33 7.65
N SER A 7 18.26 -8.58 7.35
CA SER A 7 17.83 -9.00 6.00
C SER A 7 16.32 -9.26 5.99
N PHE A 8 15.61 -8.67 5.03
CA PHE A 8 14.20 -8.96 4.78
C PHE A 8 14.09 -10.08 3.74
N ASN A 9 13.46 -11.19 4.10
CA ASN A 9 13.32 -12.35 3.22
C ASN A 9 12.05 -12.24 2.37
N ARG A 10 12.16 -12.16 1.03
CA ARG A 10 10.99 -12.11 0.13
C ARG A 10 10.04 -13.29 0.24
N PHE A 11 10.55 -14.48 0.60
CA PHE A 11 9.78 -15.72 0.58
C PHE A 11 8.95 -15.89 1.84
N THR A 12 9.49 -15.47 2.99
CA THR A 12 8.79 -15.57 4.28
C THR A 12 8.17 -14.25 4.72
N GLN A 13 8.53 -13.14 4.06
CA GLN A 13 8.12 -11.77 4.40
C GLN A 13 8.44 -11.40 5.85
N THR A 14 9.59 -11.88 6.34
CA THR A 14 10.05 -11.66 7.72
C THR A 14 11.47 -11.12 7.75
N TRP A 15 11.78 -10.40 8.82
CA TRP A 15 13.13 -9.97 9.16
C TRP A 15 13.95 -11.11 9.77
N SER A 16 15.22 -11.19 9.40
CA SER A 16 16.19 -12.07 10.05
C SER A 16 17.50 -11.36 10.32
N ASP A 17 18.08 -11.63 11.49
CA ASP A 17 19.39 -11.11 11.92
C ASP A 17 20.57 -11.90 11.32
N ARG A 18 20.31 -12.88 10.46
CA ARG A 18 21.31 -13.72 9.79
C ARG A 18 21.05 -13.76 8.29
N PRO A 19 22.09 -13.63 7.43
CA PRO A 19 21.94 -13.93 6.02
C PRO A 19 21.49 -15.39 5.85
N PRO A 20 20.72 -15.74 4.80
CA PRO A 20 20.24 -17.09 4.60
C PRO A 20 21.44 -18.02 4.31
N GLU A 21 21.95 -18.69 5.34
CA GLU A 21 22.87 -19.81 5.20
C GLU A 21 22.06 -21.09 4.97
N GLY A 22 21.86 -21.46 3.71
CA GLY A 22 21.37 -22.78 3.32
C GLY A 22 20.27 -22.77 2.26
N THR A 23 20.34 -23.74 1.34
CA THR A 23 19.21 -24.17 0.51
C THR A 23 18.07 -24.64 1.40
N VAL A 24 16.91 -23.98 1.30
CA VAL A 24 15.70 -24.32 2.07
C VAL A 24 15.17 -25.69 1.61
N THR A 25 15.49 -26.75 2.34
CA THR A 25 14.94 -28.09 2.11
C THR A 25 13.60 -28.28 2.83
N SER A 26 12.52 -28.01 2.10
CA SER A 26 11.26 -28.78 1.95
C SER A 26 10.51 -29.47 3.12
N SER A 27 10.71 -29.20 4.41
CA SER A 27 9.95 -29.92 5.46
C SER A 27 9.13 -29.04 6.43
N GLN A 28 8.30 -28.14 5.91
CA GLN A 28 7.20 -27.51 6.67
C GLN A 28 5.86 -27.92 6.05
N ILE A 29 5.02 -28.57 6.87
CA ILE A 29 3.68 -29.03 6.47
C ILE A 29 2.76 -27.81 6.47
N ILE A 30 2.43 -27.32 5.27
CA ILE A 30 1.47 -26.24 5.05
C ILE A 30 0.09 -26.88 4.90
N LEU A 31 -0.84 -26.58 5.81
CA LEU A 31 -2.22 -27.05 5.74
C LEU A 31 -3.12 -25.94 5.18
N GLN A 32 -3.78 -26.18 4.04
CA GLN A 32 -4.80 -25.27 3.49
C GLN A 32 -6.22 -25.82 3.64
N GLY A 33 -7.12 -25.02 4.24
CA GLY A 33 -8.53 -25.30 4.47
C GLY A 33 -8.99 -25.04 5.91
N PRO A 34 -10.30 -25.06 6.24
CA PRO A 34 -10.74 -25.01 7.64
C PRO A 34 -10.28 -26.28 8.36
N VAL A 35 -9.14 -26.20 9.05
CA VAL A 35 -8.60 -27.31 9.84
C VAL A 35 -9.26 -27.32 11.21
N GLN A 36 -9.99 -28.40 11.53
CA GLN A 36 -10.28 -28.74 12.93
C GLN A 36 -9.07 -29.49 13.47
N LEU A 37 -8.28 -28.81 14.31
CA LEU A 37 -7.21 -29.45 15.07
C LEU A 37 -7.81 -30.01 16.36
N ASP A 38 -7.93 -31.33 16.46
CA ASP A 38 -8.15 -31.98 17.75
C ASP A 38 -6.85 -31.96 18.55
N SER A 39 -6.97 -31.65 19.84
CA SER A 39 -5.84 -31.35 20.75
C SER A 39 -4.91 -32.52 21.07
N GLU A 40 -5.18 -33.71 20.53
CA GLU A 40 -4.42 -34.93 20.84
C GLU A 40 -3.38 -35.20 19.75
N GLY A 41 -2.18 -34.61 19.88
CA GLY A 41 -1.03 -35.09 19.11
C GLY A 41 0.14 -34.13 18.90
N PHE A 42 -0.06 -32.82 19.02
CA PHE A 42 0.96 -31.83 18.67
C PHE A 42 1.50 -31.10 19.91
N GLY A 43 2.21 -31.84 20.76
CA GLY A 43 2.85 -31.27 21.95
C GLY A 43 3.89 -30.20 21.60
N GLY A 44 3.62 -28.95 21.99
CA GLY A 44 4.60 -27.87 22.05
C GLY A 44 5.21 -27.38 20.73
N ARG A 45 4.63 -27.73 19.58
CA ARG A 45 5.11 -27.25 18.26
C ARG A 45 4.34 -26.02 17.83
N VAL A 46 5.05 -25.05 17.25
CA VAL A 46 4.47 -23.89 16.60
C VAL A 46 4.00 -24.29 15.21
N LEU A 47 2.73 -24.05 14.90
CA LEU A 47 2.17 -24.31 13.58
C LEU A 47 2.26 -23.03 12.77
N LEU A 48 2.92 -23.13 11.61
CA LEU A 48 2.95 -22.08 10.59
C LEU A 48 1.74 -22.31 9.69
N VAL A 49 0.72 -21.47 9.86
CA VAL A 49 -0.49 -21.55 9.02
C VAL A 49 -0.36 -20.48 7.94
N ASP A 50 -0.32 -20.94 6.69
CA ASP A 50 -0.28 -20.08 5.50
C ASP A 50 -1.69 -19.98 4.93
N ASN A 51 -2.28 -18.79 4.97
CA ASN A 51 -3.70 -18.54 4.67
C ASN A 51 -3.88 -17.69 3.41
N ASP A 52 -3.14 -17.98 2.33
CA ASP A 52 -3.23 -17.29 1.03
C ASP A 52 -2.87 -15.79 1.07
N GLY A 53 -2.29 -15.29 2.18
CA GLY A 53 -1.91 -13.88 2.35
C GLY A 53 -0.84 -13.62 3.43
N GLY A 54 -0.14 -14.66 3.90
CA GLY A 54 0.92 -14.56 4.91
C GLY A 54 0.97 -15.72 5.90
N SER A 55 2.14 -15.91 6.50
CA SER A 55 2.43 -16.95 7.49
C SER A 55 2.12 -16.47 8.92
N THR A 56 1.30 -17.21 9.68
CA THR A 56 1.07 -16.94 11.11
C THR A 56 1.61 -18.08 11.97
N LEU A 57 2.43 -17.75 12.99
CA LEU A 57 2.85 -18.69 14.04
C LEU A 57 1.76 -18.76 15.11
N VAL A 58 1.18 -19.94 15.31
CA VAL A 58 0.19 -20.18 16.38
C VAL A 58 0.82 -21.02 17.49
N GLU A 59 0.91 -20.45 18.70
CA GLU A 59 1.18 -21.22 19.92
C GLU A 59 -0.11 -21.90 20.39
N THR A 60 -0.05 -23.23 20.56
CA THR A 60 -1.18 -24.14 20.73
C THR A 60 -1.97 -24.02 22.05
N ARG A 61 -1.78 -22.95 22.82
CA ARG A 61 -2.41 -22.81 24.16
C ARG A 61 -3.70 -22.00 24.19
N SER A 62 -4.15 -21.37 23.10
CA SER A 62 -5.39 -20.58 23.15
C SER A 62 -6.15 -20.50 21.82
N ALA A 63 -7.41 -20.95 21.89
CA ALA A 63 -8.54 -20.66 21.01
C ALA A 63 -8.59 -21.25 19.58
N ARG A 64 -9.80 -21.67 19.19
CA ARG A 64 -10.21 -21.98 17.82
C ARG A 64 -10.16 -20.68 17.01
N VAL A 65 -9.25 -20.58 16.05
CA VAL A 65 -9.21 -19.47 15.09
C VAL A 65 -9.91 -19.90 13.81
N ARG A 66 -10.89 -19.12 13.35
CA ARG A 66 -11.55 -19.30 12.05
C ARG A 66 -11.09 -18.14 11.15
N VAL A 67 -10.22 -18.41 10.19
CA VAL A 67 -9.69 -17.39 9.27
C VAL A 67 -10.56 -17.39 8.01
N GLN A 68 -11.07 -16.21 7.63
CA GLN A 68 -11.77 -16.01 6.36
C GLN A 68 -10.77 -15.58 5.29
N VAL A 69 -10.74 -16.32 4.17
CA VAL A 69 -10.00 -15.95 2.97
C VAL A 69 -10.82 -14.88 2.24
N GLN A 70 -10.36 -13.63 2.29
CA GLN A 70 -10.86 -12.56 1.41
C GLN A 70 -10.02 -12.56 0.13
N GLN A 71 -10.35 -13.42 -0.83
CA GLN A 71 -9.95 -13.20 -2.22
C GLN A 71 -10.82 -12.07 -2.77
N GLY A 72 -10.27 -10.86 -2.95
CA GLY A 72 -11.07 -9.71 -3.34
C GLY A 72 -10.31 -8.62 -4.08
N ASP A 73 -9.51 -7.81 -3.39
CA ASP A 73 -9.12 -6.49 -3.93
C ASP A 73 -7.69 -6.43 -4.49
N GLN A 74 -6.71 -6.96 -3.77
CA GLN A 74 -5.30 -6.57 -4.00
C GLN A 74 -4.60 -7.34 -5.13
N ARG A 75 -5.25 -8.37 -5.66
CA ARG A 75 -4.68 -9.24 -6.68
C ARG A 75 -4.57 -8.55 -8.04
N GLU A 76 -5.41 -7.57 -8.34
CA GLU A 76 -5.36 -6.90 -9.64
C GLU A 76 -4.27 -5.84 -9.70
N SER A 77 -4.00 -5.13 -8.61
CA SER A 77 -2.78 -4.31 -8.48
C SER A 77 -1.49 -5.15 -8.63
N LEU A 78 -1.47 -6.39 -8.13
CA LEU A 78 -0.35 -7.31 -8.32
C LEU A 78 -0.26 -7.87 -9.76
N LYS A 79 -1.40 -8.20 -10.38
CA LYS A 79 -1.44 -8.59 -11.80
C LYS A 79 -1.03 -7.47 -12.73
N ALA A 80 -1.45 -6.25 -12.45
CA ALA A 80 -1.02 -5.05 -13.13
C ALA A 80 0.51 -4.86 -13.05
N ALA A 81 1.10 -5.21 -11.91
CA ALA A 81 2.55 -5.18 -11.77
C ALA A 81 3.23 -6.25 -12.64
N LEU A 82 2.58 -7.40 -12.92
CA LEU A 82 3.11 -8.42 -13.85
C LEU A 82 3.32 -7.85 -15.25
N ASP A 83 2.36 -7.10 -15.78
CA ASP A 83 2.48 -6.51 -17.12
C ASP A 83 3.65 -5.51 -17.20
N ILE A 84 3.83 -4.68 -16.17
CA ILE A 84 4.99 -3.77 -16.07
C ILE A 84 6.29 -4.57 -15.98
N ALA A 85 6.31 -5.59 -15.14
CA ALA A 85 7.47 -6.44 -14.93
C ALA A 85 7.87 -7.18 -16.21
N ASP A 86 6.90 -7.65 -17.00
CA ASP A 86 7.15 -8.26 -18.31
C ASP A 86 7.74 -7.27 -19.31
N ARG A 87 7.25 -6.03 -19.38
CA ARG A 87 7.86 -5.00 -20.23
C ARG A 87 9.29 -4.65 -19.79
N VAL A 88 9.51 -4.48 -18.49
CA VAL A 88 10.85 -4.24 -17.94
C VAL A 88 11.81 -5.39 -18.30
N ARG A 89 11.36 -6.65 -18.19
CA ARG A 89 12.13 -7.82 -18.62
C ARG A 89 12.45 -7.79 -20.11
N GLN A 90 11.50 -7.41 -20.97
CA GLN A 90 11.73 -7.30 -22.41
C GLN A 90 12.86 -6.30 -22.75
N TRP A 91 12.93 -5.16 -22.04
CA TRP A 91 14.04 -4.20 -22.22
C TRP A 91 15.38 -4.75 -21.73
N GLN A 92 15.37 -5.46 -20.60
CA GLN A 92 16.57 -6.11 -20.05
C GLN A 92 17.09 -7.20 -20.97
N ASP A 93 16.21 -8.03 -21.53
CA ASP A 93 16.54 -9.08 -22.50
C ASP A 93 17.07 -8.49 -23.82
N ALA A 94 16.60 -7.28 -24.19
CA ALA A 94 17.13 -6.52 -25.32
C ALA A 94 18.52 -5.89 -25.05
N GLY A 95 19.05 -6.01 -23.83
CA GLY A 95 20.34 -5.46 -23.43
C GLY A 95 20.34 -3.95 -23.21
N THR A 96 19.19 -3.39 -22.83
CA THR A 96 19.03 -1.95 -22.58
C THR A 96 19.58 -1.59 -21.19
N ASP A 97 20.35 -0.51 -21.12
CA ASP A 97 20.89 -0.03 -19.85
C ASP A 97 19.77 0.43 -18.91
N TRP A 98 19.93 0.20 -17.60
CA TRP A 98 18.88 0.47 -16.62
C TRP A 98 18.37 1.92 -16.60
N PRO A 99 19.22 2.97 -16.71
CA PRO A 99 18.74 4.35 -16.80
C PRO A 99 17.79 4.60 -17.98
N ASP A 100 18.01 3.91 -19.10
CA ASP A 100 17.16 3.99 -20.28
C ASP A 100 15.84 3.25 -20.06
N VAL A 101 15.87 2.09 -19.39
CA VAL A 101 14.64 1.36 -18.99
C VAL A 101 13.75 2.24 -18.11
N VAL A 102 14.32 2.89 -17.09
CA VAL A 102 13.57 3.81 -16.20
C VAL A 102 12.99 5.00 -16.98
N SER A 103 13.58 5.36 -18.12
CA SER A 103 13.18 6.47 -18.99
C SER A 103 12.14 6.10 -20.03
N ALA A 104 12.22 4.89 -20.55
CA ALA A 104 11.26 4.37 -21.51
C ALA A 104 9.96 3.90 -20.85
N GLU A 105 10.04 3.24 -19.69
CA GLU A 105 8.88 2.65 -19.04
C GLU A 105 8.19 3.61 -18.07
N ASP A 106 6.87 3.74 -18.25
CA ASP A 106 6.01 4.42 -17.29
C ASP A 106 5.51 3.43 -16.23
N PRO A 107 5.55 3.79 -14.93
CA PRO A 107 5.12 2.91 -13.85
C PRO A 107 3.60 2.78 -13.74
N LEU A 108 2.84 3.23 -14.73
CA LEU A 108 1.38 3.08 -14.77
C LEU A 108 1.01 2.09 -15.86
N ILE A 109 -0.14 1.43 -15.69
CA ILE A 109 -0.72 0.66 -16.79
C ILE A 109 -1.04 1.58 -17.98
N LEU A 110 -0.77 1.11 -19.20
CA LEU A 110 -1.08 1.83 -20.41
C LEU A 110 -2.60 1.87 -20.65
N LEU A 111 -3.09 2.98 -21.18
CA LEU A 111 -4.51 3.15 -21.58
C LEU A 111 -5.02 2.05 -22.53
N ALA A 112 -4.13 1.42 -23.30
CA ALA A 112 -4.47 0.30 -24.18
C ALA A 112 -4.89 -0.95 -23.39
N ASP A 113 -4.23 -1.24 -22.28
CA ASP A 113 -4.54 -2.39 -21.42
C ASP A 113 -5.81 -2.12 -20.59
N ILE A 114 -6.12 -0.86 -20.29
CA ILE A 114 -7.40 -0.45 -19.69
C ILE A 114 -8.57 -0.81 -20.62
N ALA A 115 -8.40 -0.74 -21.94
CA ALA A 115 -9.45 -1.13 -22.88
C ALA A 115 -9.75 -2.64 -22.81
N ASP A 116 -8.76 -3.48 -22.50
CA ASP A 116 -8.96 -4.90 -22.26
C ASP A 116 -9.60 -5.16 -20.89
N LEU A 117 -9.22 -4.40 -19.85
CA LEU A 117 -9.91 -4.42 -18.54
C LEU A 117 -11.40 -4.04 -18.67
N LEU A 118 -11.74 -3.16 -19.62
CA LEU A 118 -13.10 -2.73 -19.92
C LEU A 118 -13.97 -3.78 -20.62
N ARG A 119 -13.39 -4.87 -21.15
CA ARG A 119 -14.15 -5.90 -21.86
C ARG A 119 -14.91 -6.79 -20.88
N PRO A 120 -16.18 -7.12 -21.15
CA PRO A 120 -16.89 -8.18 -20.44
C PRO A 120 -16.12 -9.49 -20.55
N ASP A 121 -16.00 -10.22 -19.44
CA ASP A 121 -15.48 -11.57 -19.50
C ASP A 121 -16.56 -12.56 -19.99
N ALA A 122 -16.14 -13.78 -20.34
CA ALA A 122 -17.05 -14.80 -20.86
C ALA A 122 -18.09 -15.28 -19.82
N VAL A 123 -17.82 -15.13 -18.52
CA VAL A 123 -18.74 -15.51 -17.45
C VAL A 123 -19.88 -14.51 -17.37
N GLU A 124 -19.58 -13.22 -17.50
CA GLU A 124 -20.54 -12.13 -17.50
C GLU A 124 -21.46 -12.19 -18.72
N GLU A 125 -20.90 -12.43 -19.92
CA GLU A 125 -21.67 -12.66 -21.13
C GLU A 125 -22.60 -13.88 -20.96
N ALA A 126 -22.06 -14.99 -20.45
CA ALA A 126 -22.88 -16.18 -20.19
C ALA A 126 -23.97 -15.94 -19.13
N LEU A 127 -23.70 -15.14 -18.09
CA LEU A 127 -24.69 -14.80 -17.08
C LEU A 127 -25.82 -13.95 -17.69
N ALA A 128 -25.45 -12.95 -18.50
CA ALA A 128 -26.39 -12.10 -19.21
C ALA A 128 -27.26 -12.89 -20.20
N ASP A 129 -26.63 -13.70 -21.05
CA ASP A 129 -27.30 -14.45 -22.11
C ASP A 129 -28.25 -15.52 -21.58
N ASN A 130 -27.94 -16.09 -20.40
CA ASN A 130 -28.74 -17.14 -19.79
C ASN A 130 -29.64 -16.63 -18.65
N SER A 131 -29.77 -15.31 -18.47
CA SER A 131 -30.58 -14.70 -17.39
C SER A 131 -32.04 -15.21 -17.34
N PRO A 132 -32.78 -15.33 -18.47
CA PRO A 132 -34.16 -15.84 -18.43
C PRO A 132 -34.25 -17.30 -17.94
N GLN A 133 -33.34 -18.15 -18.41
CA GLN A 133 -33.28 -19.56 -18.05
C GLN A 133 -32.92 -19.73 -16.57
N LEU A 134 -31.96 -18.94 -16.08
CA LEU A 134 -31.60 -18.90 -14.67
C LEU A 134 -32.81 -18.47 -13.83
N ARG A 135 -33.50 -17.37 -14.16
CA ARG A 135 -34.73 -16.98 -13.44
C ARG A 135 -35.75 -18.12 -13.36
N ALA A 136 -35.95 -18.85 -14.45
CA ALA A 136 -36.86 -19.99 -14.48
C ALA A 136 -36.42 -21.11 -13.52
N VAL A 137 -35.14 -21.50 -13.52
CA VAL A 137 -34.61 -22.52 -12.60
C VAL A 137 -34.73 -22.08 -11.14
N PHE A 138 -34.41 -20.83 -10.82
CA PHE A 138 -34.37 -20.35 -9.44
C PHE A 138 -35.77 -20.13 -8.84
N HIS A 139 -36.73 -19.59 -9.60
CA HIS A 139 -38.10 -19.39 -9.13
C HIS A 139 -38.99 -20.64 -9.24
N SER A 140 -38.75 -21.49 -10.25
CA SER A 140 -39.48 -22.73 -10.48
C SER A 140 -38.50 -23.91 -10.61
N PRO A 141 -37.80 -24.27 -9.52
CA PRO A 141 -36.81 -25.33 -9.54
C PRO A 141 -37.44 -26.69 -9.85
N PHE A 142 -36.61 -27.58 -10.39
CA PHE A 142 -37.00 -28.98 -10.52
C PHE A 142 -37.10 -29.56 -9.11
N SER A 143 -38.21 -30.22 -8.82
CA SER A 143 -38.42 -30.92 -7.56
C SER A 143 -38.63 -32.42 -7.83
N GLU A 144 -37.92 -33.24 -7.08
CA GLU A 144 -38.19 -34.66 -7.03
C GLU A 144 -39.37 -34.93 -6.10
N LEU A 145 -40.17 -35.94 -6.40
CA LEU A 145 -41.35 -36.29 -5.63
C LEU A 145 -41.03 -37.46 -4.72
N GLU A 146 -40.99 -37.21 -3.41
CA GLU A 146 -40.81 -38.24 -2.41
C GLU A 146 -42.15 -38.56 -1.73
N PHE A 147 -42.37 -39.83 -1.40
CA PHE A 147 -43.55 -40.27 -0.66
C PHE A 147 -43.14 -40.62 0.77
N THR A 148 -43.44 -39.75 1.71
CA THR A 148 -43.17 -39.96 3.14
C THR A 148 -44.40 -40.53 3.83
N ALA A 149 -44.20 -41.49 4.74
CA ALA A 149 -45.30 -42.09 5.49
C ALA A 149 -45.55 -41.27 6.76
N GLU A 150 -46.70 -40.58 6.83
CA GLU A 150 -47.11 -39.76 7.97
C GLU A 150 -48.44 -40.27 8.55
N ARG A 151 -48.58 -40.22 9.88
CA ARG A 151 -49.86 -40.52 10.54
C ARG A 151 -50.76 -39.29 10.50
N MET A 152 -51.92 -39.43 9.90
CA MET A 152 -52.89 -38.33 9.77
C MET A 152 -54.32 -38.80 10.00
N PRO A 153 -55.28 -37.89 10.25
CA PRO A 153 -56.67 -38.25 10.42
C PRO A 153 -57.18 -39.06 9.23
N ALA A 154 -57.86 -40.18 9.49
CA ALA A 154 -58.33 -41.11 8.45
C ALA A 154 -59.10 -40.43 7.30
N PRO A 155 -59.92 -39.38 7.51
CA PRO A 155 -60.60 -38.67 6.42
C PRO A 155 -59.69 -37.86 5.49
N ARG A 156 -58.48 -37.48 5.95
CA ARG A 156 -57.51 -36.70 5.15
C ARG A 156 -56.57 -37.62 4.35
N ALA A 157 -56.51 -38.90 4.69
CA ALA A 157 -55.66 -39.88 4.02
C ALA A 157 -56.21 -40.22 2.61
N ARG A 158 -55.40 -39.96 1.58
CA ARG A 158 -55.73 -40.34 0.18
C ARG A 158 -55.06 -41.63 -0.28
N ARG A 159 -53.80 -41.87 0.11
CA ARG A 159 -53.00 -43.03 -0.29
C ARG A 159 -52.35 -43.64 0.94
N PHE A 160 -52.57 -44.93 1.19
CA PHE A 160 -52.07 -45.61 2.39
C PHE A 160 -50.65 -46.15 2.20
N SER A 161 -49.86 -46.17 3.27
CA SER A 161 -48.57 -46.86 3.28
C SER A 161 -48.78 -48.38 3.19
N ARG A 162 -47.76 -49.14 2.76
CA ARG A 162 -47.81 -50.62 2.79
C ARG A 162 -47.92 -51.18 4.21
N ARG A 163 -47.52 -50.40 5.22
CA ARG A 163 -47.53 -50.78 6.64
C ARG A 163 -48.74 -50.22 7.39
N ALA A 164 -49.62 -49.47 6.72
CA ALA A 164 -50.71 -48.74 7.35
C ALA A 164 -51.61 -49.64 8.22
N MET A 165 -51.92 -50.84 7.76
CA MET A 165 -52.71 -51.82 8.52
C MET A 165 -51.94 -52.36 9.74
N GLN A 166 -50.63 -52.59 9.60
CA GLN A 166 -49.78 -53.07 10.70
C GLN A 166 -49.62 -52.01 11.79
N VAL A 167 -49.40 -50.76 11.41
CA VAL A 167 -49.26 -49.63 12.34
C VAL A 167 -50.58 -49.34 13.05
N LEU A 168 -51.70 -49.35 12.31
CA LEU A 168 -53.04 -49.17 12.87
C LEU A 168 -53.43 -50.29 13.83
N ALA A 169 -53.09 -51.55 13.53
CA ALA A 169 -53.38 -52.68 14.41
C ALA A 169 -52.53 -52.69 15.69
N ALA A 170 -51.31 -52.13 15.64
CA ALA A 170 -50.40 -52.10 16.78
C ALA A 170 -50.77 -51.08 17.87
N ARG A 171 -51.68 -50.13 17.58
CA ARG A 171 -52.00 -48.99 18.46
C ARG A 171 -53.50 -48.80 18.62
N SER A 172 -54.04 -49.15 19.78
CA SER A 172 -55.47 -48.99 20.10
C SER A 172 -55.92 -47.51 20.11
N GLU A 173 -54.99 -46.58 20.35
CA GLU A 173 -55.21 -45.12 20.31
C GLU A 173 -55.54 -44.56 18.92
N ASP A 174 -55.15 -45.27 17.86
CA ASP A 174 -55.40 -44.86 16.47
C ASP A 174 -56.81 -45.26 15.98
N TRP A 175 -57.64 -45.86 16.86
CA TRP A 175 -59.04 -46.21 16.61
C TRP A 175 -60.00 -45.23 17.31
N ILE A 176 -61.14 -44.94 16.67
CA ILE A 176 -62.27 -44.23 17.28
C ILE A 176 -63.01 -45.20 18.21
N ARG A 177 -63.45 -44.72 19.37
CA ARG A 177 -64.26 -45.51 20.33
C ARG A 177 -65.49 -46.11 19.62
N ALA A 178 -65.79 -47.37 19.91
CA ALA A 178 -66.83 -48.13 19.20
C ALA A 178 -68.19 -47.40 19.20
N GLY A 179 -68.74 -47.16 18.00
CA GLY A 179 -70.10 -46.65 17.80
C GLY A 179 -70.98 -47.72 17.15
N ALA A 180 -72.28 -47.41 16.97
CA ALA A 180 -73.28 -48.35 16.47
C ALA A 180 -73.02 -48.93 15.05
N SER A 181 -72.04 -48.40 14.31
CA SER A 181 -71.65 -48.83 12.95
C SER A 181 -70.29 -49.54 12.88
N GLY A 182 -69.74 -49.95 14.02
CA GLY A 182 -68.43 -50.60 14.11
C GLY A 182 -67.29 -49.64 14.50
N ILE A 183 -66.07 -50.20 14.61
CA ILE A 183 -64.87 -49.48 15.00
C ILE A 183 -64.25 -48.84 13.75
N LYS A 184 -64.02 -47.53 13.77
CA LYS A 184 -63.41 -46.78 12.65
C LYS A 184 -62.02 -46.28 13.05
N PRO A 185 -61.04 -46.23 12.14
CA PRO A 185 -59.75 -45.63 12.45
C PRO A 185 -59.89 -44.12 12.65
N ARG A 186 -59.24 -43.58 13.68
CA ARG A 186 -59.12 -42.14 13.95
C ARG A 186 -57.99 -41.55 13.12
N THR A 187 -56.87 -42.23 13.09
CA THR A 187 -55.61 -41.84 12.44
C THR A 187 -55.05 -43.02 11.68
N VAL A 188 -54.56 -42.80 10.47
CA VAL A 188 -53.96 -43.84 9.62
C VAL A 188 -52.66 -43.32 9.03
N GLU A 189 -51.68 -44.21 8.88
CA GLU A 189 -50.44 -43.91 8.18
C GLU A 189 -50.70 -43.80 6.66
N ALA A 190 -50.53 -42.60 6.12
CA ALA A 190 -50.74 -42.28 4.72
C ALA A 190 -49.45 -41.77 4.08
N LEU A 191 -49.32 -41.97 2.77
CA LEU A 191 -48.22 -41.42 1.99
C LEU A 191 -48.55 -39.98 1.62
N VAL A 192 -47.76 -39.05 2.15
CA VAL A 192 -47.76 -37.63 1.76
C VAL A 192 -46.78 -37.45 0.62
N ARG A 193 -47.17 -36.65 -0.37
CA ARG A 193 -46.29 -36.30 -1.48
C ARG A 193 -45.54 -35.03 -1.09
N ASP A 194 -44.24 -35.16 -0.89
CA ASP A 194 -43.35 -34.05 -0.60
C ASP A 194 -42.55 -33.69 -1.87
N GLU A 195 -42.40 -32.40 -2.12
CA GLU A 195 -41.56 -31.88 -3.19
C GLU A 195 -40.16 -31.59 -2.63
N VAL A 196 -39.19 -32.42 -2.99
CA VAL A 196 -37.80 -32.26 -2.59
C VAL A 196 -37.09 -31.41 -3.64
N VAL A 197 -36.80 -30.17 -3.27
CA VAL A 197 -36.05 -29.21 -4.10
C VAL A 197 -34.54 -29.45 -4.01
N ASP A 198 -34.07 -30.18 -2.99
CA ASP A 198 -32.64 -30.43 -2.74
C ASP A 198 -32.03 -31.53 -3.64
N VAL A 199 -32.10 -31.34 -4.95
CA VAL A 199 -31.48 -32.22 -5.95
C VAL A 199 -30.08 -31.72 -6.36
N TYR A 200 -29.28 -32.60 -6.95
CA TYR A 200 -27.90 -32.32 -7.33
C TYR A 200 -27.77 -31.08 -8.22
N GLU A 201 -28.62 -30.93 -9.23
CA GLU A 201 -28.58 -29.84 -10.20
C GLU A 201 -28.95 -28.50 -9.57
N ASN A 202 -29.87 -28.50 -8.60
CA ASN A 202 -30.21 -27.30 -7.85
C ASN A 202 -29.08 -26.88 -6.92
N ARG A 203 -28.38 -27.85 -6.30
CA ARG A 203 -27.14 -27.57 -5.56
C ARG A 203 -26.08 -26.97 -6.48
N VAL A 204 -25.89 -27.53 -7.68
CA VAL A 204 -24.96 -26.99 -8.69
C VAL A 204 -25.32 -25.55 -9.04
N ALA A 205 -26.59 -25.27 -9.37
CA ALA A 205 -27.05 -23.93 -9.72
C ALA A 205 -26.82 -22.93 -8.58
N ALA A 206 -27.22 -23.26 -7.35
CA ALA A 206 -27.04 -22.38 -6.20
C ALA A 206 -25.56 -22.10 -5.89
N ARG A 207 -24.71 -23.13 -5.89
CA ARG A 207 -23.28 -22.94 -5.60
C ARG A 207 -22.58 -22.15 -6.72
N LEU A 208 -22.96 -22.38 -7.98
CA LEU A 208 -22.44 -21.62 -9.12
C LEU A 208 -22.77 -20.13 -9.00
N ILE A 209 -24.00 -19.77 -8.62
CA ILE A 209 -24.36 -18.35 -8.42
C ILE A 209 -23.62 -17.73 -7.23
N ASP A 210 -23.39 -18.47 -6.14
CA ASP A 210 -22.55 -17.97 -5.04
C ASP A 210 -21.12 -17.63 -5.51
N ASP A 211 -20.55 -18.45 -6.40
CA ASP A 211 -19.21 -18.27 -6.94
C ASP A 211 -19.15 -17.13 -7.97
N VAL A 212 -20.10 -17.08 -8.91
CA VAL A 212 -20.21 -15.99 -9.89
C VAL A 212 -20.46 -14.65 -9.20
N ARG A 213 -21.31 -14.61 -8.18
CA ARG A 213 -21.55 -13.39 -7.40
C ARG A 213 -20.29 -12.91 -6.69
N ARG A 214 -19.50 -13.83 -6.12
CA ARG A 214 -18.22 -13.49 -5.49
C ARG A 214 -17.24 -12.91 -6.51
N HIS A 215 -17.21 -13.48 -7.70
CA HIS A 215 -16.42 -12.95 -8.83
C HIS A 215 -16.85 -11.55 -9.23
N LEU A 216 -18.15 -11.32 -9.48
CA LEU A 216 -18.65 -9.99 -9.85
C LEU A 216 -18.32 -8.92 -8.80
N LYS A 217 -18.34 -9.28 -7.51
CA LYS A 217 -17.93 -8.36 -6.45
C LYS A 217 -16.44 -8.02 -6.51
N GLY A 218 -15.57 -9.00 -6.75
CA GLY A 218 -14.13 -8.76 -6.92
C GLY A 218 -13.82 -7.96 -8.19
N VAL A 219 -14.53 -8.19 -9.29
CA VAL A 219 -14.37 -7.36 -10.49
C VAL A 219 -14.84 -5.93 -10.20
N LEU A 220 -16.00 -5.76 -9.57
CA LEU A 220 -16.53 -4.43 -9.26
C LEU A 220 -15.62 -3.61 -8.33
N SER A 221 -14.96 -4.25 -7.38
CA SER A 221 -14.02 -3.56 -6.50
C SER A 221 -12.79 -3.04 -7.26
N VAL A 222 -12.32 -3.76 -8.27
CA VAL A 222 -11.23 -3.27 -9.13
C VAL A 222 -11.69 -2.06 -9.95
N TYR A 223 -12.93 -2.06 -10.43
CA TYR A 223 -13.47 -0.86 -11.08
C TYR A 223 -13.54 0.34 -10.14
N SER A 224 -13.74 0.12 -8.83
CA SER A 224 -13.59 1.22 -7.87
C SER A 224 -12.14 1.70 -7.74
N GLU A 225 -11.14 0.82 -7.90
CA GLU A 225 -9.72 1.20 -8.00
C GLU A 225 -9.38 1.94 -9.30
N LEU A 226 -10.07 1.63 -10.41
CA LEU A 226 -9.91 2.31 -11.71
C LEU A 226 -10.58 3.68 -11.75
N SER A 227 -11.52 3.97 -10.84
CA SER A 227 -12.24 5.25 -10.80
C SER A 227 -11.31 6.46 -10.61
N PRO A 228 -10.33 6.45 -9.67
CA PRO A 228 -9.28 7.47 -9.57
C PRO A 228 -8.53 7.74 -10.88
N LEU A 229 -8.31 6.73 -11.73
CA LEU A 229 -7.61 6.89 -13.02
C LEU A 229 -8.36 7.80 -13.98
N VAL A 230 -9.61 8.15 -13.74
CA VAL A 230 -10.38 8.95 -14.71
C VAL A 230 -11.04 10.16 -14.05
N GLN A 231 -10.75 10.37 -12.77
CA GLN A 231 -11.01 11.63 -12.10
C GLN A 231 -10.20 12.75 -12.74
N VAL A 232 -10.79 13.96 -12.73
CA VAL A 232 -10.07 15.15 -13.16
C VAL A 232 -8.88 15.33 -12.23
N ILE A 233 -7.67 15.34 -12.78
CA ILE A 233 -6.46 15.58 -12.01
C ILE A 233 -6.59 16.97 -11.36
N GLN A 234 -6.84 16.98 -10.05
CA GLN A 234 -6.88 18.21 -9.27
C GLN A 234 -5.47 18.55 -8.78
N GLY A 235 -5.17 19.83 -8.72
CA GLY A 235 -3.91 20.32 -8.21
C GLY A 235 -3.30 21.46 -9.03
N PRO A 236 -2.06 21.82 -8.68
CA PRO A 236 -1.24 22.75 -9.45
C PRO A 236 -1.12 22.32 -10.90
N TYR A 237 -1.04 23.29 -11.82
CA TYR A 237 -0.77 23.03 -13.24
C TYR A 237 0.46 22.14 -13.47
N ARG A 238 1.48 22.24 -12.60
CA ARG A 238 2.68 21.38 -12.67
C ARG A 238 2.36 19.92 -12.35
N LYS A 239 1.58 19.64 -11.31
CA LYS A 239 1.11 18.28 -10.99
C LYS A 239 0.26 17.74 -12.14
N GLN A 240 -0.70 18.54 -12.60
CA GLN A 240 -1.58 18.18 -13.70
C GLN A 240 -0.80 17.79 -14.96
N ASN A 241 0.19 18.61 -15.36
CA ASN A 241 1.03 18.32 -16.52
C ASN A 241 1.88 17.07 -16.36
N ARG A 242 2.46 16.83 -15.18
CA ARG A 242 3.25 15.62 -14.93
C ARG A 242 2.39 14.38 -15.02
N LEU A 243 1.26 14.36 -14.32
CA LEU A 243 0.35 13.23 -14.34
C LEU A 243 -0.25 13.02 -15.75
N ALA A 244 -0.58 14.09 -16.48
CA ALA A 244 -1.01 13.99 -17.87
C ALA A 244 0.11 13.49 -18.82
N SER A 245 1.38 13.78 -18.51
CA SER A 245 2.51 13.26 -19.28
C SER A 245 2.70 11.75 -19.12
N LEU A 246 2.33 11.19 -17.95
CA LEU A 246 2.34 9.73 -17.72
C LEU A 246 1.30 8.97 -18.58
N TRP A 247 0.35 9.68 -19.20
CA TRP A 247 -0.62 9.13 -20.15
C TRP A 247 -0.32 9.47 -21.60
N GLY A 248 0.92 9.86 -21.92
CA GLY A 248 1.29 10.20 -23.30
C GLY A 248 0.60 11.47 -23.81
N ARG A 249 0.27 12.43 -22.92
CA ARG A 249 -0.36 13.74 -23.21
C ARG A 249 -1.81 13.71 -23.69
N VAL A 250 -2.47 12.55 -23.71
CA VAL A 250 -3.90 12.46 -23.94
C VAL A 250 -4.56 12.27 -22.58
N PRO A 251 -5.16 13.33 -21.97
CA PRO A 251 -6.00 13.11 -20.80
C PRO A 251 -7.10 12.11 -21.18
N PRO A 252 -7.64 11.32 -20.23
CA PRO A 252 -8.68 10.37 -20.52
C PRO A 252 -9.83 11.17 -21.06
N GLY A 253 -10.16 10.93 -22.34
CA GLY A 253 -11.28 11.59 -22.97
C GLY A 253 -12.55 11.29 -22.19
N ASP A 254 -13.56 12.13 -22.34
CA ASP A 254 -14.91 11.86 -21.80
C ASP A 254 -15.45 10.49 -22.26
N ASP A 255 -14.93 9.96 -23.36
CA ASP A 255 -15.19 8.62 -23.86
C ASP A 255 -14.74 7.50 -22.90
N LEU A 256 -13.55 7.59 -22.29
CA LEU A 256 -13.07 6.59 -21.32
C LEU A 256 -13.85 6.67 -20.02
N ARG A 257 -14.12 7.89 -19.52
CA ARG A 257 -15.03 8.11 -18.37
C ARG A 257 -16.39 7.46 -18.63
N GLY A 258 -16.95 7.73 -19.80
CA GLY A 258 -18.21 7.15 -20.22
C GLY A 258 -18.15 5.63 -20.29
N ALA A 259 -17.06 5.06 -20.80
CA ALA A 259 -16.88 3.63 -20.91
C ALA A 259 -16.80 2.93 -19.54
N LEU A 260 -15.97 3.42 -18.62
CA LEU A 260 -15.88 2.90 -17.25
C LEU A 260 -17.22 3.00 -16.52
N LYS A 261 -17.91 4.14 -16.62
CA LYS A 261 -19.20 4.32 -15.96
C LYS A 261 -20.25 3.36 -16.50
N ARG A 262 -20.34 3.19 -17.83
CA ARG A 262 -21.26 2.21 -18.46
C ARG A 262 -20.94 0.79 -18.01
N ARG A 263 -19.65 0.48 -17.89
CA ARG A 263 -19.16 -0.84 -17.51
C ARG A 263 -19.45 -1.15 -16.04
N GLN A 264 -19.19 -0.20 -15.15
CA GLN A 264 -19.55 -0.28 -13.73
C GLN A 264 -21.07 -0.49 -13.57
N GLN A 265 -21.89 0.30 -14.25
CA GLN A 265 -23.36 0.14 -14.23
C GLN A 265 -23.78 -1.26 -14.68
N ARG A 266 -23.13 -1.81 -15.70
CA ARG A 266 -23.41 -3.17 -16.18
C ARG A 266 -23.08 -4.24 -15.13
N LEU A 267 -21.95 -4.11 -14.44
CA LEU A 267 -21.58 -5.03 -13.35
C LEU A 267 -22.56 -4.94 -12.17
N GLU A 268 -22.98 -3.72 -11.80
CA GLU A 268 -23.99 -3.49 -10.76
C GLU A 268 -25.36 -4.10 -11.13
N GLU A 269 -25.76 -4.05 -12.40
CA GLU A 269 -26.96 -4.72 -12.91
C GLU A 269 -26.86 -6.25 -12.78
N LEU A 270 -25.73 -6.83 -13.19
CA LEU A 270 -25.49 -8.28 -13.06
C LEU A 270 -25.45 -8.71 -11.59
N LEU A 271 -24.83 -7.92 -10.72
CA LEU A 271 -24.79 -8.20 -9.29
C LEU A 271 -26.20 -8.16 -8.69
N ARG A 272 -26.99 -7.13 -9.03
CA ARG A 272 -28.39 -7.03 -8.63
C ARG A 272 -29.19 -8.24 -9.12
N PHE A 273 -28.96 -8.68 -10.36
CA PHE A 273 -29.58 -9.89 -10.87
C PHE A 273 -29.20 -11.13 -10.05
N THR A 274 -27.92 -11.31 -9.68
CA THR A 274 -27.53 -12.42 -8.79
C THR A 274 -28.16 -12.32 -7.41
N ASP A 275 -28.28 -11.11 -6.85
CA ASP A 275 -28.94 -10.87 -5.55
C ASP A 275 -30.42 -11.24 -5.61
N GLU A 276 -31.13 -10.91 -6.70
CA GLU A 276 -32.52 -11.35 -6.93
C GLU A 276 -32.68 -12.88 -6.90
N LEU A 277 -31.69 -13.63 -7.42
CA LEU A 277 -31.73 -15.09 -7.40
C LEU A 277 -31.56 -15.67 -6.00
N LEU A 278 -30.89 -14.97 -5.07
CA LEU A 278 -30.69 -15.43 -3.69
C LEU A 278 -32.00 -15.53 -2.90
N ASP A 279 -33.00 -14.72 -3.25
CA ASP A 279 -34.32 -14.67 -2.60
C ASP A 279 -35.34 -15.64 -3.24
N SER A 280 -34.86 -16.65 -3.97
CA SER A 280 -35.70 -17.55 -4.76
C SER A 280 -36.05 -18.87 -4.05
N ARG A 281 -37.11 -19.54 -4.53
CA ARG A 281 -37.58 -20.84 -4.03
C ARG A 281 -36.48 -21.91 -4.00
N LEU A 282 -35.54 -21.86 -4.95
CA LEU A 282 -34.40 -22.78 -5.00
C LEU A 282 -33.47 -22.58 -3.79
N TYR A 283 -33.14 -21.34 -3.43
CA TYR A 283 -32.26 -21.04 -2.28
C TYR A 283 -32.92 -21.32 -0.94
N GLU A 284 -34.25 -21.20 -0.84
CA GLU A 284 -35.01 -21.65 0.34
C GLU A 284 -34.96 -23.18 0.52
N GLY A 285 -34.98 -23.92 -0.60
CA GLY A 285 -35.06 -25.38 -0.61
C GLY A 285 -33.71 -26.13 -0.54
N VAL A 286 -32.58 -25.47 -0.82
CA VAL A 286 -31.25 -26.10 -0.86
C VAL A 286 -30.43 -25.75 0.39
N PRO A 287 -29.79 -26.73 1.07
CA PRO A 287 -28.93 -26.44 2.21
C PRO A 287 -27.72 -25.58 1.84
N ARG A 288 -27.52 -24.46 2.55
CA ARG A 288 -26.40 -23.52 2.34
C ARG A 288 -24.99 -24.14 2.43
N ARG A 289 -24.85 -25.32 3.05
CA ARG A 289 -23.57 -26.04 3.21
C ARG A 289 -23.43 -27.25 2.30
N ALA A 290 -24.38 -27.50 1.39
CA ALA A 290 -24.30 -28.61 0.46
C ALA A 290 -23.08 -28.44 -0.45
N ARG A 291 -22.18 -29.41 -0.44
CA ARG A 291 -20.99 -29.40 -1.30
C ARG A 291 -21.31 -30.08 -2.62
N VAL A 292 -20.79 -29.51 -3.70
CA VAL A 292 -20.84 -30.07 -5.05
C VAL A 292 -19.41 -30.48 -5.41
N GLY A 293 -19.20 -31.75 -5.76
CA GLY A 293 -17.90 -32.20 -6.25
C GLY A 293 -17.58 -31.56 -7.60
N GLN A 294 -16.34 -31.12 -7.77
CA GLN A 294 -15.80 -30.65 -9.05
C GLN A 294 -14.87 -31.72 -9.64
N PRO A 295 -14.90 -31.97 -10.96
CA PRO A 295 -15.80 -31.39 -11.96
C PRO A 295 -17.26 -31.84 -11.78
N ILE A 296 -18.23 -31.04 -12.26
CA ILE A 296 -19.64 -31.42 -12.15
C ILE A 296 -19.95 -32.61 -13.05
N ARG A 297 -20.89 -33.46 -12.62
CA ARG A 297 -21.41 -34.55 -13.44
C ARG A 297 -22.47 -33.99 -14.37
N MET A 298 -22.29 -34.20 -15.67
CA MET A 298 -23.28 -33.81 -16.68
C MET A 298 -24.46 -34.78 -16.65
N THR A 299 -25.55 -34.39 -16.01
CA THR A 299 -26.78 -35.18 -15.89
C THR A 299 -27.76 -34.89 -17.02
N ASN A 300 -28.76 -35.75 -17.21
CA ASN A 300 -29.79 -35.54 -18.24
C ASN A 300 -30.54 -34.21 -18.07
N LEU A 301 -30.76 -33.76 -16.83
CA LEU A 301 -31.41 -32.49 -16.54
C LEU A 301 -30.53 -31.32 -17.04
N LEU A 302 -29.22 -31.32 -16.74
CA LEU A 302 -28.27 -30.31 -17.26
C LEU A 302 -28.07 -30.36 -18.78
N LEU A 303 -28.25 -31.53 -19.41
CA LEU A 303 -28.02 -31.73 -20.83
C LEU A 303 -29.23 -31.39 -21.70
N GLN A 304 -30.44 -31.81 -21.29
CA GLN A 304 -31.64 -31.82 -22.15
C GLN A 304 -32.66 -30.75 -21.77
N ASP A 305 -32.79 -30.40 -20.49
CA ASP A 305 -33.78 -29.41 -20.07
C ASP A 305 -33.44 -28.01 -20.58
N THR A 306 -34.46 -27.28 -21.05
CA THR A 306 -34.27 -25.96 -21.68
C THR A 306 -33.73 -24.92 -20.73
N ASN A 307 -34.11 -24.97 -19.45
CA ASN A 307 -33.69 -23.99 -18.45
C ASN A 307 -32.35 -24.40 -17.82
N TYR A 308 -32.15 -25.68 -17.49
CA TYR A 308 -30.87 -26.15 -16.92
C TYR A 308 -29.71 -26.14 -17.92
N ARG A 309 -29.98 -26.15 -19.23
CA ARG A 309 -28.96 -25.86 -20.25
C ARG A 309 -28.31 -24.49 -20.06
N GLY A 310 -29.03 -23.50 -19.54
CA GLY A 310 -28.48 -22.19 -19.18
C GLY A 310 -27.49 -22.27 -18.02
N VAL A 311 -27.83 -23.02 -16.97
CA VAL A 311 -26.92 -23.31 -15.84
C VAL A 311 -25.65 -24.01 -16.32
N ARG A 312 -25.79 -25.00 -17.21
CA ARG A 312 -24.65 -25.71 -17.79
C ARG A 312 -23.73 -24.79 -18.60
N ARG A 313 -24.28 -23.89 -19.41
CA ARG A 313 -23.48 -22.93 -20.21
C ARG A 313 -22.66 -22.01 -19.33
N LEU A 314 -23.30 -21.42 -18.31
CA LEU A 314 -22.61 -20.60 -17.32
C LEU A 314 -21.51 -21.39 -16.60
N TRP A 315 -21.78 -22.64 -16.22
CA TRP A 315 -20.78 -23.48 -15.57
C TRP A 315 -19.57 -23.78 -16.47
N LEU A 316 -19.78 -24.04 -17.76
CA LEU A 316 -18.70 -24.30 -18.71
C LEU A 316 -17.79 -23.09 -18.87
N GLU A 317 -18.36 -21.88 -18.98
CA GLU A 317 -17.56 -20.65 -19.05
C GLU A 317 -16.84 -20.37 -17.73
N TRP A 318 -17.51 -20.56 -16.60
CA TRP A 318 -16.89 -20.46 -15.28
C TRP A 318 -15.70 -21.42 -15.14
N TRP A 319 -15.88 -22.68 -15.54
CA TRP A 319 -14.83 -23.70 -15.50
C TRP A 319 -13.71 -23.44 -16.52
N ARG A 320 -14.01 -22.86 -17.68
CA ARG A 320 -12.98 -22.48 -18.66
C ARG A 320 -12.07 -21.38 -18.13
N VAL A 321 -12.64 -20.39 -17.43
CA VAL A 321 -11.89 -19.25 -16.90
C VAL A 321 -11.19 -19.59 -15.57
N ARG A 322 -11.78 -20.47 -14.74
CA ARG A 322 -11.37 -20.67 -13.34
C ARG A 322 -11.14 -22.13 -12.92
N GLY A 323 -11.41 -23.09 -13.80
CA GLY A 323 -11.36 -24.53 -13.51
C GLY A 323 -9.96 -25.11 -13.44
N ASP A 324 -8.94 -24.34 -13.83
CA ASP A 324 -7.55 -24.68 -13.54
C ASP A 324 -7.19 -24.18 -12.13
N VAL A 325 -7.72 -24.87 -11.12
CA VAL A 325 -7.11 -24.81 -9.79
C VAL A 325 -5.82 -25.60 -9.94
N GLY A 326 -4.78 -24.93 -10.43
CA GLY A 326 -3.46 -25.51 -10.64
C GLY A 326 -2.96 -26.19 -9.38
N SER A 327 -1.95 -27.06 -9.52
CA SER A 327 -1.32 -27.70 -8.36
C SER A 327 -0.89 -26.65 -7.31
N ILE A 328 -0.74 -27.07 -6.05
CA ILE A 328 -0.21 -26.21 -4.98
C ILE A 328 1.10 -25.53 -5.43
N GLU A 329 1.92 -26.25 -6.19
CA GLU A 329 3.16 -25.75 -6.77
C GLU A 329 2.93 -24.67 -7.83
N ALA A 330 1.94 -24.84 -8.73
CA ALA A 330 1.58 -23.84 -9.72
C ALA A 330 1.03 -22.56 -9.07
N ARG A 331 0.19 -22.69 -8.04
CA ARG A 331 -0.36 -21.57 -7.28
C ARG A 331 0.75 -20.80 -6.54
N ARG A 332 1.69 -21.52 -5.93
CA ARG A 332 2.86 -20.93 -5.28
C ARG A 332 3.76 -20.20 -6.27
N ALA A 333 3.99 -20.79 -7.45
CA ALA A 333 4.76 -20.15 -8.51
C ALA A 333 4.10 -18.85 -8.98
N GLU A 334 2.77 -18.84 -9.12
CA GLU A 334 1.99 -17.65 -9.47
C GLU A 334 2.13 -16.55 -8.42
N GLN A 335 1.97 -16.86 -7.13
CA GLN A 335 2.16 -15.89 -6.04
C GLN A 335 3.59 -15.34 -5.97
N LEU A 336 4.60 -16.19 -6.18
CA LEU A 336 6.00 -15.76 -6.24
C LEU A 336 6.24 -14.80 -7.41
N SER A 337 5.64 -15.09 -8.57
CA SER A 337 5.72 -14.24 -9.75
C SER A 337 5.03 -12.89 -9.53
N GLU A 338 3.82 -12.89 -8.95
CA GLU A 338 3.08 -11.67 -8.57
C GLU A 338 3.91 -10.80 -7.58
N ALA A 339 4.58 -11.42 -6.61
CA ALA A 339 5.41 -10.72 -5.64
C ALA A 339 6.69 -10.13 -6.27
N GLU A 340 7.38 -10.89 -7.12
CA GLU A 340 8.55 -10.42 -7.85
C GLU A 340 8.21 -9.24 -8.77
N ALA A 341 7.08 -9.32 -9.45
CA ALA A 341 6.58 -8.25 -10.29
C ALA A 341 6.29 -6.97 -9.51
N PHE A 342 5.69 -7.09 -8.32
CA PHE A 342 5.49 -5.95 -7.43
C PHE A 342 6.80 -5.30 -7.00
N PHE A 343 7.85 -6.08 -6.71
CA PHE A 343 9.16 -5.52 -6.35
C PHE A 343 9.80 -4.77 -7.51
N GLN A 344 9.70 -5.30 -8.73
CA GLN A 344 10.18 -4.61 -9.94
C GLN A 344 9.42 -3.30 -10.17
N PHE A 345 8.10 -3.33 -10.02
CA PHE A 345 7.26 -2.12 -10.07
C PHE A 345 7.66 -1.10 -8.99
N ALA A 346 7.78 -1.52 -7.74
CA ALA A 346 8.15 -0.66 -6.63
C ALA A 346 9.54 -0.01 -6.85
N LEU A 347 10.51 -0.80 -7.34
CA LEU A 347 11.82 -0.30 -7.71
C LEU A 347 11.72 0.74 -8.83
N LEU A 348 10.94 0.47 -9.89
CA LEU A 348 10.74 1.42 -11.00
C LEU A 348 10.18 2.76 -10.50
N VAL A 349 9.19 2.73 -9.60
CA VAL A 349 8.62 3.94 -8.99
C VAL A 349 9.66 4.70 -8.18
N VAL A 350 10.48 4.01 -7.37
CA VAL A 350 11.56 4.62 -6.58
C VAL A 350 12.64 5.22 -7.50
N CYS A 351 13.06 4.50 -8.54
CA CYS A 351 14.05 4.98 -9.50
C CYS A 351 13.57 6.24 -10.21
N ARG A 352 12.29 6.28 -10.60
CA ARG A 352 11.69 7.46 -11.22
C ARG A 352 11.63 8.64 -10.25
N ALA A 353 11.35 8.36 -8.98
CA ALA A 353 11.40 9.39 -7.95
C ALA A 353 12.79 9.98 -7.76
N LEU A 354 13.83 9.15 -7.81
CA LEU A 354 15.22 9.57 -7.72
C LEU A 354 15.67 10.36 -8.95
N ARG A 355 15.29 9.92 -10.16
CA ARG A 355 15.60 10.65 -11.40
C ARG A 355 14.98 12.06 -11.42
N ASN A 356 13.86 12.25 -10.73
CA ASN A 356 13.25 13.57 -10.56
C ASN A 356 14.04 14.52 -9.64
N LEU A 357 15.07 14.02 -8.94
CA LEU A 357 15.99 14.82 -8.12
C LEU A 357 17.36 15.04 -8.78
N GLY A 358 17.77 14.18 -9.72
CA GLY A 358 19.05 14.29 -10.41
C GLY A 358 19.25 13.21 -11.46
N ASP A 359 20.44 13.17 -12.06
CA ASP A 359 20.74 12.26 -13.14
C ASP A 359 21.21 10.91 -12.59
N LEU A 360 20.60 9.83 -13.07
CA LEU A 360 21.03 8.46 -12.78
C LEU A 360 22.39 8.21 -13.43
N ASP A 361 23.31 7.59 -12.70
CA ASP A 361 24.59 7.14 -13.25
C ASP A 361 24.35 6.12 -14.38
N ALA A 362 25.14 6.20 -15.45
CA ALA A 362 25.12 5.24 -16.55
C ALA A 362 25.42 3.81 -16.07
N ALA A 363 26.21 3.67 -15.00
CA ALA A 363 26.53 2.38 -14.39
C ALA A 363 25.46 1.86 -13.42
N ALA A 364 24.33 2.56 -13.26
CA ALA A 364 23.27 2.15 -12.33
C ALA A 364 22.68 0.79 -12.72
N THR A 365 22.42 -0.05 -11.72
CA THR A 365 21.80 -1.37 -11.86
C THR A 365 20.63 -1.51 -10.87
N PRO A 366 19.73 -2.48 -11.03
CA PRO A 366 18.67 -2.73 -10.03
C PRO A 366 19.17 -3.00 -8.60
N VAL A 367 20.45 -3.37 -8.45
CA VAL A 367 21.08 -3.74 -7.16
C VAL A 367 21.77 -2.55 -6.53
N GLU A 368 22.49 -1.75 -7.33
CA GLU A 368 23.28 -0.62 -6.85
C GLU A 368 23.12 0.55 -7.83
N MET A 369 22.71 1.70 -7.30
CA MET A 369 22.43 2.89 -8.08
C MET A 369 23.03 4.11 -7.40
N SER A 370 23.62 4.98 -8.21
CA SER A 370 24.04 6.31 -7.79
C SER A 370 23.28 7.36 -8.59
N VAL A 371 22.79 8.38 -7.90
CA VAL A 371 22.05 9.49 -8.51
C VAL A 371 22.80 10.77 -8.18
N ASN A 372 23.31 11.42 -9.21
CA ASN A 372 24.02 12.67 -9.09
C ASN A 372 23.00 13.81 -9.00
N THR A 373 22.80 14.33 -7.79
CA THR A 373 21.92 15.48 -7.56
C THR A 373 22.72 16.75 -7.31
N ARG A 374 22.03 17.88 -7.34
CA ARG A 374 22.59 19.18 -6.92
C ARG A 374 22.85 19.25 -5.41
N TRP A 375 22.36 18.28 -4.64
CA TRP A 375 22.57 18.13 -3.19
C TRP A 375 23.52 16.97 -2.84
N GLY A 376 24.30 16.51 -3.83
CA GLY A 376 25.27 15.43 -3.68
C GLY A 376 24.85 14.11 -4.35
N GLU A 377 25.75 13.15 -4.30
CA GLU A 377 25.56 11.79 -4.81
C GLU A 377 24.70 10.98 -3.84
N LEU A 378 23.48 10.64 -4.25
CA LEU A 378 22.61 9.73 -3.51
C LEU A 378 22.92 8.29 -3.90
N ARG A 379 22.99 7.38 -2.93
CA ARG A 379 23.18 5.94 -3.20
C ARG A 379 21.98 5.13 -2.77
N LEU A 380 21.53 4.26 -3.67
CA LEU A 380 20.53 3.24 -3.41
C LEU A 380 21.21 1.87 -3.54
N GLU A 381 21.24 1.11 -2.46
CA GLU A 381 21.84 -0.22 -2.40
C GLU A 381 20.77 -1.24 -1.97
N GLN A 382 20.55 -2.28 -2.75
CA GLN A 382 19.70 -3.39 -2.33
C GLN A 382 20.28 -4.02 -1.05
N SER A 383 19.43 -4.31 -0.06
CA SER A 383 19.87 -4.96 1.18
C SER A 383 20.47 -6.34 0.91
N THR A 384 21.36 -6.82 1.79
CA THR A 384 22.04 -8.10 1.58
C THR A 384 21.06 -9.27 1.58
N GLY A 385 20.99 -9.91 0.42
CA GLY A 385 20.10 -11.02 0.07
C GLY A 385 19.64 -10.75 -1.35
N VAL A 386 19.97 -11.62 -2.32
CA VAL A 386 19.64 -11.52 -3.76
C VAL A 386 18.12 -11.38 -4.03
N ASP A 387 17.35 -11.47 -2.95
CA ASP A 387 15.97 -11.83 -2.82
C ASP A 387 15.24 -10.86 -1.88
N SER A 388 15.79 -9.68 -1.57
CA SER A 388 15.11 -8.70 -0.69
C SER A 388 14.44 -7.61 -1.50
N GLY A 389 13.14 -7.39 -1.27
CA GLY A 389 12.41 -6.20 -1.73
C GLY A 389 12.74 -4.94 -0.92
N SER A 390 13.98 -4.80 -0.45
CA SER A 390 14.40 -3.67 0.39
C SER A 390 15.68 -3.02 -0.10
N TRP A 391 15.72 -1.70 0.00
CA TRP A 391 16.80 -0.85 -0.50
C TRP A 391 17.19 0.18 0.56
N TRP A 392 18.49 0.26 0.82
CA TRP A 392 19.10 1.29 1.66
C TRP A 392 19.32 2.55 0.85
N PHE A 393 18.91 3.66 1.43
CA PHE A 393 19.06 4.99 0.88
C PHE A 393 20.08 5.76 1.70
N THR A 394 21.19 6.13 1.07
CA THR A 394 22.29 6.86 1.73
C THR A 394 22.42 8.24 1.11
N VAL A 395 22.33 9.27 1.96
CA VAL A 395 22.54 10.68 1.62
C VAL A 395 23.96 11.08 2.02
N PRO A 396 24.71 11.81 1.18
CA PRO A 396 26.11 12.13 1.45
C PRO A 396 26.26 13.10 2.62
N GLY A 397 27.22 12.82 3.50
CA GLY A 397 27.60 13.70 4.62
C GLY A 397 26.78 13.51 5.90
N GLU A 398 25.83 12.58 5.92
CA GLU A 398 25.00 12.25 7.08
C GLU A 398 25.40 10.87 7.64
N GLY A 399 25.41 10.74 8.97
CA GLY A 399 25.68 9.47 9.66
C GLY A 399 24.50 8.49 9.67
N TYR A 400 23.37 8.86 9.05
CA TYR A 400 22.11 8.12 9.09
C TYR A 400 21.70 7.66 7.68
N ARG A 401 21.06 6.49 7.60
CA ARG A 401 20.45 5.95 6.38
C ARG A 401 18.92 6.05 6.48
N SER A 402 18.26 6.03 5.33
CA SER A 402 16.83 5.68 5.23
C SER A 402 16.70 4.31 4.57
N ILE A 403 15.58 3.64 4.73
CA ILE A 403 15.31 2.37 4.05
C ILE A 403 13.95 2.42 3.35
N VAL A 404 13.90 1.89 2.14
CA VAL A 404 12.66 1.62 1.41
C VAL A 404 12.45 0.12 1.39
N ILE A 405 11.22 -0.32 1.66
CA ILE A 405 10.84 -1.72 1.81
C ILE A 405 9.57 -1.94 1.02
N ALA A 406 9.64 -2.66 -0.07
CA ALA A 406 8.47 -3.17 -0.75
C ALA A 406 8.01 -4.47 -0.09
N VAL A 407 6.73 -4.53 0.27
CA VAL A 407 6.08 -5.70 0.84
C VAL A 407 4.96 -6.09 -0.11
N ALA A 408 5.15 -7.19 -0.86
CA ALA A 408 4.18 -7.69 -1.82
C ALA A 408 3.05 -8.51 -1.18
N ALA A 409 2.77 -8.29 0.11
CA ALA A 409 1.78 -9.03 0.86
C ALA A 409 0.44 -8.30 0.85
N GLU A 410 -0.63 -9.02 1.16
CA GLU A 410 -1.92 -8.40 1.43
C GLU A 410 -1.96 -7.73 2.81
N VAL A 411 -1.09 -6.74 3.01
CA VAL A 411 -0.91 -6.08 4.32
C VAL A 411 -2.17 -5.32 4.72
N LEU A 412 -2.88 -4.74 3.75
CA LEU A 412 -4.08 -3.94 3.98
C LEU A 412 -5.39 -4.75 3.91
N SER A 413 -5.34 -6.08 3.75
CA SER A 413 -6.55 -6.92 3.67
C SER A 413 -7.04 -7.42 5.03
N GLY A 414 -8.35 -7.62 5.16
CA GLY A 414 -8.99 -8.16 6.36
C GLY A 414 -9.53 -7.10 7.31
N SER A 415 -9.78 -7.49 8.56
CA SER A 415 -10.30 -6.55 9.56
C SER A 415 -9.24 -5.51 9.94
N ALA A 416 -9.67 -4.30 10.29
CA ALA A 416 -8.76 -3.20 10.63
C ALA A 416 -7.77 -3.55 11.77
N THR A 417 -8.18 -4.41 12.71
CA THR A 417 -7.31 -4.94 13.78
C THR A 417 -6.22 -5.85 13.25
N GLU A 418 -6.53 -6.68 12.26
CA GLU A 418 -5.57 -7.61 11.66
C GLU A 418 -4.55 -6.86 10.78
N VAL A 419 -5.01 -5.89 9.99
CA VAL A 419 -4.16 -4.98 9.23
C VAL A 419 -3.21 -4.23 10.16
N ARG A 420 -3.73 -3.65 11.25
CA ARG A 420 -2.92 -2.97 12.26
C ARG A 420 -1.83 -3.89 12.83
N ARG A 421 -2.18 -5.12 13.21
CA ARG A 421 -1.23 -6.10 13.76
C ARG A 421 -0.11 -6.42 12.78
N ARG A 422 -0.42 -6.60 11.49
CA ARG A 422 0.59 -6.86 10.43
C ARG A 422 1.52 -5.67 10.26
N LEU A 423 0.97 -4.46 10.24
CA LEU A 423 1.74 -3.22 10.12
C LEU A 423 2.63 -2.96 11.33
N GLU A 424 2.13 -3.19 12.55
CA GLU A 424 2.90 -3.10 13.78
C GLU A 424 4.03 -4.15 13.81
N GLN A 425 3.80 -5.36 13.30
CA GLN A 425 4.85 -6.38 13.17
C GLN A 425 5.93 -6.01 12.15
N LEU A 426 5.52 -5.45 10.99
CA LEU A 426 6.46 -4.96 9.99
C LEU A 426 7.29 -3.80 10.52
N ALA A 427 6.65 -2.86 11.24
CA ALA A 427 7.31 -1.72 11.86
C ALA A 427 8.24 -2.13 13.02
N GLY A 428 7.80 -3.07 13.87
CA GLY A 428 8.57 -3.56 15.01
C GLY A 428 9.78 -4.42 14.64
N GLY A 429 9.83 -4.96 13.41
CA GLY A 429 10.97 -5.72 12.88
C GLY A 429 12.11 -4.84 12.36
N VAL A 430 11.90 -3.52 12.24
CA VAL A 430 12.96 -2.58 11.84
C VAL A 430 13.58 -2.00 13.10
N THR A 431 14.79 -2.41 13.47
CA THR A 431 15.54 -1.71 14.51
C THR A 431 15.98 -0.35 13.98
N VAL A 432 15.39 0.70 14.54
CA VAL A 432 15.59 2.10 14.15
C VAL A 432 16.99 2.64 14.53
N SER A 433 17.82 1.81 15.17
CA SER A 433 19.17 2.20 15.63
C SER A 433 20.13 2.60 14.50
N ASP A 434 19.90 2.14 13.25
CA ASP A 434 20.75 2.45 12.09
C ASP A 434 20.05 3.35 11.04
N CYS A 435 18.77 3.69 11.22
CA CYS A 435 17.98 4.41 10.22
C CYS A 435 16.99 5.41 10.79
N ARG A 436 16.89 6.58 10.15
CA ARG A 436 16.02 7.66 10.60
C ARG A 436 14.57 7.53 10.09
N ASP A 437 14.42 7.14 8.83
CA ASP A 437 13.12 7.01 8.15
C ASP A 437 13.04 5.67 7.40
N VAL A 438 11.93 4.97 7.59
CA VAL A 438 11.60 3.67 6.99
C VAL A 438 10.34 3.85 6.14
N PHE A 439 10.41 3.58 4.84
CA PHE A 439 9.27 3.67 3.92
C PHE A 439 8.85 2.27 3.48
N VAL A 440 7.65 1.86 3.83
CA VAL A 440 7.05 0.56 3.51
C VAL A 440 6.06 0.75 2.37
N LEU A 441 6.43 0.31 1.17
CA LEU A 441 5.59 0.29 -0.01
C LEU A 441 4.71 -0.97 0.02
N VAL A 442 3.40 -0.79 -0.02
CA VAL A 442 2.42 -1.90 0.01
C VAL A 442 1.52 -1.86 -1.22
N PRO A 443 1.10 -3.00 -1.77
CA PRO A 443 0.15 -3.01 -2.88
C PRO A 443 -1.18 -2.42 -2.43
N GLY A 444 -1.71 -1.50 -3.22
CA GLY A 444 -3.02 -0.89 -2.99
C GLY A 444 -3.08 0.59 -3.35
N THR A 445 -4.26 1.17 -3.16
CA THR A 445 -4.57 2.57 -3.43
C THR A 445 -4.61 3.39 -2.14
N LYS A 446 -4.73 4.73 -2.28
CA LYS A 446 -5.01 5.59 -1.13
C LYS A 446 -6.31 5.21 -0.42
N HIS A 447 -7.32 4.76 -1.16
CA HIS A 447 -8.64 4.45 -0.62
C HIS A 447 -8.55 3.32 0.39
N ASP A 448 -7.85 2.24 0.03
CA ASP A 448 -7.63 1.05 0.86
C ASP A 448 -6.97 1.43 2.19
N LEU A 449 -6.02 2.37 2.13
CA LEU A 449 -5.35 2.90 3.31
C LEU A 449 -6.28 3.75 4.17
N ASP A 450 -7.12 4.59 3.56
CA ASP A 450 -8.08 5.45 4.28
C ASP A 450 -9.17 4.63 5.00
N GLU A 451 -9.57 3.46 4.47
CA GLU A 451 -10.52 2.54 5.14
C GLU A 451 -9.97 2.00 6.47
N VAL A 452 -8.67 1.72 6.53
CA VAL A 452 -8.01 1.16 7.72
C VAL A 452 -7.37 2.24 8.59
N ARG A 453 -7.28 3.48 8.12
CA ARG A 453 -6.55 4.60 8.76
C ARG A 453 -6.97 4.86 10.20
N GLY A 454 -8.26 4.78 10.49
CA GLY A 454 -8.78 4.97 11.86
C GLY A 454 -8.29 3.93 12.87
N ALA A 455 -7.79 2.78 12.40
CA ALA A 455 -7.19 1.76 13.26
C ALA A 455 -5.67 1.88 13.42
N LEU A 456 -5.01 2.72 12.62
CA LEU A 456 -3.53 2.83 12.55
C LEU A 456 -2.92 3.86 13.51
N ASP A 457 -3.74 4.58 14.30
CA ASP A 457 -3.24 5.60 15.23
C ASP A 457 -2.28 5.00 16.28
N GLY A 458 -1.05 5.55 16.35
CA GLY A 458 -0.15 5.42 17.51
C GLY A 458 1.30 4.96 17.25
N ALA A 459 1.59 4.21 16.17
CA ALA A 459 2.94 3.66 15.93
C ALA A 459 3.39 3.61 14.47
N VAL A 460 2.45 3.59 13.51
CA VAL A 460 2.76 3.49 12.07
C VAL A 460 2.18 4.70 11.36
N GLY A 461 3.04 5.48 10.72
CA GLY A 461 2.65 6.67 9.97
C GLY A 461 2.08 6.31 8.60
N VAL A 462 1.01 7.00 8.19
CA VAL A 462 0.25 6.72 6.96
C VAL A 462 0.68 7.65 5.81
N ASP A 463 1.31 8.78 6.14
CA ASP A 463 1.93 9.72 5.21
C ASP A 463 2.95 10.54 6.00
N PRO A 464 4.21 10.70 5.52
CA PRO A 464 5.25 11.54 6.12
C PRO A 464 4.81 12.92 6.60
N LEU A 465 3.71 13.45 6.05
CA LEU A 465 3.20 14.80 6.34
C LEU A 465 2.00 14.86 7.28
N SER A 466 1.36 13.72 7.58
CA SER A 466 0.08 13.71 8.27
C SER A 466 0.06 13.11 9.67
N THR A 467 1.12 12.40 10.08
CA THR A 467 1.23 11.83 11.43
C THR A 467 2.43 12.42 12.16
N GLY A 468 2.33 12.46 13.49
CA GLY A 468 3.39 12.96 14.37
C GLY A 468 4.61 12.06 14.29
N ARG A 469 5.80 12.66 14.36
CA ARG A 469 7.09 11.97 14.24
C ARG A 469 7.73 11.73 15.59
N SER A 470 8.38 10.59 15.71
CA SER A 470 9.34 10.33 16.78
C SER A 470 10.74 10.83 16.39
N GLU A 471 11.49 11.30 17.37
CA GLU A 471 12.93 11.55 17.25
C GLU A 471 13.75 10.25 17.13
N GLU A 472 13.19 9.13 17.61
CA GLU A 472 13.79 7.79 17.57
C GLU A 472 13.63 7.10 16.21
N GLY A 473 13.01 7.78 15.23
CA GLY A 473 12.82 7.37 13.84
C GLY A 473 11.41 6.88 13.51
N ASN A 474 11.06 6.86 12.22
CA ASN A 474 9.67 6.75 11.75
C ASN A 474 9.47 5.63 10.73
N VAL A 475 8.34 4.93 10.83
CA VAL A 475 7.88 3.95 9.83
C VAL A 475 6.66 4.49 9.10
N TRP A 476 6.74 4.56 7.78
CA TRP A 476 5.74 5.11 6.88
C TRP A 476 5.18 4.03 5.97
N VAL A 477 3.86 3.89 5.89
CA VAL A 477 3.20 2.98 4.95
C VAL A 477 2.70 3.79 3.77
N ILE A 478 3.11 3.41 2.56
CA ILE A 478 2.76 4.10 1.34
C ILE A 478 2.09 3.07 0.40
N PRO A 479 0.77 3.16 0.16
CA PRO A 479 0.13 2.31 -0.83
C PRO A 479 0.63 2.71 -2.22
N VAL A 480 0.96 1.72 -3.03
CA VAL A 480 1.37 1.89 -4.42
C VAL A 480 0.63 0.88 -5.29
N SER A 481 0.11 1.36 -6.40
CA SER A 481 -0.53 0.55 -7.42
C SER A 481 -0.25 1.14 -8.80
N PRO A 482 0.01 0.28 -9.83
CA PRO A 482 0.02 0.71 -11.22
C PRO A 482 -1.30 1.34 -11.69
N LEU A 483 -2.38 1.12 -10.94
CA LEU A 483 -3.72 1.64 -11.18
C LEU A 483 -4.00 2.95 -10.41
N ASP A 484 -3.02 3.52 -9.71
CA ASP A 484 -3.18 4.78 -8.99
C ASP A 484 -2.13 5.81 -9.45
N LEU A 485 -2.60 6.85 -10.15
CA LEU A 485 -1.79 7.98 -10.65
C LEU A 485 -0.99 8.66 -9.54
N GLU A 486 -1.55 8.74 -8.34
CA GLU A 486 -0.93 9.43 -7.23
C GLU A 486 0.11 8.57 -6.51
N SER A 487 0.25 7.28 -6.83
CA SER A 487 1.30 6.41 -6.29
C SER A 487 2.69 7.01 -6.50
N THR A 488 2.95 7.49 -7.72
CA THR A 488 4.23 8.13 -8.07
C THR A 488 4.47 9.40 -7.26
N GLU A 489 3.47 10.27 -7.16
CA GLU A 489 3.56 11.53 -6.41
C GLU A 489 3.74 11.27 -4.89
N ARG A 490 3.14 10.20 -4.33
CA ARG A 490 3.33 9.80 -2.92
C ARG A 490 4.76 9.31 -2.64
N VAL A 491 5.28 8.41 -3.48
CA VAL A 491 6.65 7.90 -3.32
C VAL A 491 7.66 9.02 -3.54
N GLU A 492 7.46 9.86 -4.54
CA GLU A 492 8.31 11.02 -4.79
C GLU A 492 8.37 12.00 -3.63
N ARG A 493 7.24 12.22 -2.97
CA ARG A 493 7.18 13.03 -1.76
C ARG A 493 7.97 12.41 -0.62
N ALA A 494 7.85 11.10 -0.41
CA ALA A 494 8.58 10.37 0.62
C ALA A 494 10.10 10.41 0.38
N VAL A 495 10.54 10.17 -0.86
CA VAL A 495 11.94 10.27 -1.27
C VAL A 495 12.45 11.71 -1.11
N ARG A 496 11.67 12.72 -1.54
CA ARG A 496 12.00 14.14 -1.32
C ARG A 496 12.15 14.48 0.15
N TRP A 497 11.27 13.96 1.00
CA TRP A 497 11.41 14.13 2.44
C TRP A 497 12.74 13.55 2.92
N ALA A 498 13.04 12.29 2.60
CA ALA A 498 14.26 11.61 3.04
C ALA A 498 15.53 12.38 2.64
N VAL A 499 15.57 12.93 1.42
CA VAL A 499 16.72 13.68 0.89
C VAL A 499 16.80 15.08 1.47
N LEU A 500 15.73 15.87 1.32
CA LEU A 500 15.77 17.31 1.53
C LEU A 500 15.67 17.66 3.01
N SER A 501 14.81 16.96 3.76
CA SER A 501 14.59 17.30 5.17
C SER A 501 15.85 17.13 6.01
N SER A 502 16.63 16.08 5.77
CA SER A 502 17.87 15.83 6.51
C SER A 502 18.89 16.93 6.26
N SER A 503 19.15 17.20 4.97
CA SER A 503 20.04 18.29 4.56
C SER A 503 19.63 19.63 5.15
N TRP A 504 18.33 19.97 5.12
CA TRP A 504 17.86 21.26 5.66
C TRP A 504 17.92 21.31 7.18
N LEU A 505 17.57 20.24 7.89
CA LEU A 505 17.61 20.16 9.36
C LEU A 505 19.04 20.22 9.92
N SER A 506 20.04 19.88 9.11
CA SER A 506 21.47 20.02 9.45
C SER A 506 21.98 21.47 9.43
N TYR A 507 21.19 22.42 8.89
CA TYR A 507 21.55 23.85 8.93
C TYR A 507 21.38 24.43 10.34
N PRO A 508 22.28 25.32 10.80
CA PRO A 508 23.55 25.67 10.18
C PRO A 508 24.61 24.59 10.50
N PRO A 509 25.49 24.24 9.53
CA PRO A 509 26.62 23.38 9.84
C PRO A 509 27.53 24.05 10.86
N THR A 510 27.95 23.30 11.88
CA THR A 510 28.85 23.77 12.93
C THR A 510 30.26 23.23 12.70
N VAL A 511 31.26 24.05 13.00
CA VAL A 511 32.67 23.69 12.88
C VAL A 511 33.38 23.96 14.22
N PRO A 512 34.14 23.00 14.77
CA PRO A 512 35.00 23.21 15.94
C PRO A 512 36.01 24.34 15.71
N THR A 513 35.97 25.37 16.54
CA THR A 513 36.77 26.58 16.38
C THR A 513 38.02 26.54 17.25
N PRO A 514 39.23 26.60 16.64
CA PRO A 514 40.47 26.73 17.40
C PRO A 514 40.54 28.10 18.11
N SER A 515 41.01 28.11 19.36
CA SER A 515 41.07 29.35 20.17
C SER A 515 41.97 30.44 19.56
N ILE A 516 42.90 30.07 18.68
CA ILE A 516 43.82 31.00 18.01
C ILE A 516 43.13 31.89 16.95
N VAL A 517 41.95 31.48 16.46
CA VAL A 517 41.20 32.19 15.39
C VAL A 517 39.87 32.78 15.84
N GLU A 518 39.48 32.62 17.11
CA GLU A 518 38.19 33.12 17.64
C GLU A 518 37.93 34.61 17.31
N GLN A 519 38.95 35.47 17.48
CA GLN A 519 38.84 36.90 17.15
C GLN A 519 38.68 37.17 15.65
N ALA A 520 39.35 36.39 14.79
CA ALA A 520 39.26 36.55 13.34
C ALA A 520 37.87 36.14 12.82
N ILE A 521 37.25 35.16 13.48
CA ILE A 521 35.92 34.63 13.15
C ILE A 521 34.80 35.58 13.55
N GLY A 522 34.84 36.14 14.76
CA GLY A 522 33.76 36.98 15.30
C GLY A 522 33.45 38.27 14.52
N SER A 523 34.28 38.62 13.52
CA SER A 523 34.10 39.80 12.67
C SER A 523 33.38 39.51 11.34
N ARG A 524 33.03 38.24 11.05
CA ARG A 524 32.50 37.81 9.75
C ARG A 524 30.99 37.64 9.80
N SER A 525 30.28 38.23 8.83
CA SER A 525 28.81 38.22 8.74
C SER A 525 28.20 36.83 8.43
N PHE A 526 28.99 35.91 7.89
CA PHE A 526 28.57 34.55 7.52
C PHE A 526 28.90 33.49 8.58
N LEU A 527 29.50 33.90 9.72
CA LEU A 527 29.88 33.03 10.84
C LEU A 527 29.22 33.52 12.14
N GLU A 528 28.66 32.60 12.91
CA GLU A 528 28.04 32.87 14.21
C GLU A 528 28.67 31.97 15.29
N PRO A 529 29.39 32.53 16.28
CA PRO A 529 29.91 31.74 17.40
C PRO A 529 28.77 31.18 18.26
N ILE A 530 28.83 29.89 18.59
CA ILE A 530 27.77 29.23 19.39
C ILE A 530 28.06 29.45 20.88
N THR A 531 27.16 30.16 21.55
CA THR A 531 27.29 30.50 22.98
C THR A 531 27.50 29.25 23.84
N GLY A 532 28.58 29.24 24.64
CA GLY A 532 28.89 28.15 25.57
C GLY A 532 29.58 26.93 24.94
N SER A 533 29.93 26.99 23.65
CA SER A 533 30.71 25.95 22.96
C SER A 533 31.91 26.55 22.22
N ARG A 534 32.91 25.73 21.87
CA ARG A 534 34.00 26.12 20.96
C ARG A 534 33.66 25.76 19.52
N GLU A 535 32.45 26.12 19.09
CA GLU A 535 31.99 25.88 17.74
C GLU A 535 31.51 27.17 17.11
N THR A 536 31.60 27.22 15.79
CA THR A 536 31.07 28.33 14.98
C THR A 536 30.12 27.75 13.95
N ALA A 537 28.89 28.29 13.96
CA ALA A 537 27.88 28.01 12.96
C ALA A 537 28.18 28.81 11.69
N VAL A 538 28.13 28.15 10.54
CA VAL A 538 28.18 28.84 9.25
C VAL A 538 26.75 29.13 8.80
N ILE A 539 26.38 30.40 8.75
CA ILE A 539 24.98 30.84 8.59
C ILE A 539 24.68 31.39 7.19
N ALA A 540 25.69 31.73 6.41
CA ALA A 540 25.48 32.21 5.04
C ALA A 540 26.56 31.67 4.10
N VAL A 541 26.25 31.64 2.80
CA VAL A 541 27.24 31.35 1.76
C VAL A 541 28.11 32.59 1.57
N PRO A 542 29.41 32.55 1.92
CA PRO A 542 30.30 33.69 1.73
C PRO A 542 30.58 33.96 0.25
N ALA A 543 30.88 35.21 -0.11
CA ALA A 543 31.39 35.54 -1.43
C ALA A 543 32.82 34.99 -1.62
N GLU A 544 33.23 34.71 -2.86
CA GLU A 544 34.59 34.17 -3.17
C GLU A 544 35.73 35.01 -2.55
N ARG A 545 35.56 36.33 -2.51
CA ARG A 545 36.53 37.24 -1.87
C ARG A 545 36.61 37.03 -0.36
N GLU A 546 35.47 36.85 0.29
CA GLU A 546 35.42 36.62 1.74
C GLU A 546 36.05 35.26 2.12
N VAL A 547 35.84 34.24 1.28
CA VAL A 547 36.51 32.93 1.42
C VAL A 547 38.02 33.08 1.28
N SER A 548 38.47 33.77 0.22
CA SER A 548 39.89 33.99 -0.06
C SER A 548 40.58 34.77 1.07
N ASP A 549 39.94 35.82 1.58
CA ASP A 549 40.43 36.62 2.70
C ASP A 549 40.57 35.79 3.98
N LEU A 550 39.58 34.93 4.27
CA LEU A 550 39.63 34.06 5.44
C LEU A 550 40.73 33.01 5.30
N GLN A 551 40.83 32.33 4.15
CA GLN A 551 41.88 31.35 3.86
C GLN A 551 43.27 31.96 4.00
N TYR A 552 43.47 33.18 3.49
CA TYR A 552 44.74 33.89 3.64
C TYR A 552 45.11 34.12 5.12
N ILE A 553 44.15 34.52 5.96
CA ILE A 553 44.38 34.70 7.40
C ILE A 553 44.75 33.37 8.07
N LEU A 554 44.02 32.30 7.77
CA LEU A 554 44.27 30.96 8.32
C LEU A 554 45.67 30.46 7.92
N ASP A 555 46.04 30.60 6.65
CA ASP A 555 47.35 30.22 6.13
C ASP A 555 48.48 31.03 6.78
N GLN A 556 48.29 32.34 6.96
CA GLN A 556 49.26 33.18 7.66
C GLN A 556 49.46 32.72 9.10
N GLN A 557 48.38 32.41 9.82
CA GLN A 557 48.47 31.93 11.20
C GLN A 557 49.13 30.54 11.27
N ALA A 558 48.77 29.61 10.38
CA ALA A 558 49.38 28.29 10.32
C ALA A 558 50.90 28.37 10.06
N ARG A 559 51.32 29.24 9.14
CA ARG A 559 52.76 29.50 8.87
C ARG A 559 53.48 30.06 10.09
N ARG A 560 52.87 30.99 10.84
CA ARG A 560 53.43 31.54 12.08
C ARG A 560 53.55 30.47 13.17
N SER A 561 52.55 29.61 13.33
CA SER A 561 52.58 28.51 14.31
C SER A 561 53.68 27.50 14.00
N ARG A 562 53.93 27.17 12.72
CA ARG A 562 55.04 26.30 12.31
C ARG A 562 56.44 26.88 12.59
N GLN A 563 56.59 28.20 12.46
CA GLN A 563 57.86 28.89 12.72
C GLN A 563 58.20 28.96 14.22
N GLN A 564 57.21 28.78 15.12
CA GLN A 564 57.47 28.65 16.55
C GLN A 564 58.01 27.25 16.87
N LEU A 565 59.33 27.14 17.06
CA LEU A 565 60.16 25.93 17.30
C LEU A 565 59.81 25.06 18.54
N ARG A 566 58.62 25.19 19.13
CA ARG A 566 58.15 24.34 20.25
C ARG A 566 57.14 23.34 19.70
N GLY A 567 57.18 22.06 20.14
CA GLY A 567 56.29 21.00 19.65
C GLY A 567 54.78 21.30 19.65
N ARG A 568 54.31 22.32 20.37
CA ARG A 568 52.94 22.86 20.28
C ARG A 568 52.60 23.55 18.94
N GLY A 569 53.57 24.23 18.31
CA GLY A 569 53.33 24.98 17.07
C GLY A 569 52.97 24.09 15.87
N SER A 570 53.43 22.83 15.87
CA SER A 570 53.02 21.84 14.88
C SER A 570 51.56 21.40 15.05
N ALA A 571 51.11 21.20 16.31
CA ALA A 571 49.74 20.80 16.60
C ALA A 571 48.74 21.92 16.30
N ASP A 572 49.09 23.17 16.62
CA ASP A 572 48.24 24.34 16.30
C ASP A 572 48.10 24.54 14.79
N ALA A 573 49.17 24.30 14.02
CA ALA A 573 49.12 24.37 12.56
C ALA A 573 48.24 23.27 11.96
N GLU A 574 48.31 22.04 12.47
CA GLU A 574 47.46 20.92 12.04
C GLU A 574 45.99 21.17 12.38
N GLN A 575 45.70 21.74 13.56
CA GLN A 575 44.34 22.16 13.94
C GLN A 575 43.78 23.22 12.99
N LEU A 576 44.60 24.17 12.54
CA LEU A 576 44.18 25.20 11.59
C LEU A 576 43.90 24.64 10.20
N GLU A 577 44.71 23.69 9.72
CA GLU A 577 44.45 23.01 8.45
C GLU A 577 43.17 22.19 8.50
N ARG A 578 42.95 21.46 9.59
CA ARG A 578 41.70 20.72 9.82
C ARG A 578 40.49 21.66 9.86
N PHE A 579 40.60 22.76 10.59
CA PHE A 579 39.55 23.78 10.66
C PHE A 579 39.23 24.37 9.28
N SER A 580 40.25 24.67 8.47
CA SER A 580 40.07 25.19 7.11
C SER A 580 39.38 24.18 6.19
N ALA A 581 39.71 22.89 6.32
CA ALA A 581 39.06 21.81 5.60
C ALA A 581 37.58 21.65 6.03
N GLU A 582 37.29 21.66 7.33
CA GLU A 582 35.93 21.57 7.87
C GLU A 582 35.07 22.79 7.48
N LEU A 583 35.64 24.00 7.47
CA LEU A 583 34.98 25.20 6.95
C LEU A 583 34.65 25.09 5.46
N SER A 584 35.60 24.62 4.65
CA SER A 584 35.40 24.42 3.21
C SER A 584 34.29 23.39 2.94
N GLN A 585 34.23 22.35 3.76
CA GLN A 585 33.14 21.37 3.72
C GLN A 585 31.79 22.00 4.14
N ALA A 586 31.77 22.83 5.18
CA ALA A 586 30.58 23.55 5.63
C ALA A 586 30.04 24.52 4.56
N PHE A 587 30.93 25.27 3.87
CA PHE A 587 30.55 26.13 2.73
C PHE A 587 29.95 25.32 1.58
N SER A 588 30.54 24.17 1.27
CA SER A 588 30.01 23.26 0.24
C SER A 588 28.62 22.76 0.61
N ARG A 589 28.38 22.42 1.89
CA ARG A 589 27.05 22.02 2.39
C ARG A 589 26.01 23.13 2.28
N LEU A 590 26.38 24.36 2.61
CA LEU A 590 25.51 25.54 2.42
C LEU A 590 25.21 25.82 0.94
N GLY A 591 26.19 25.63 0.06
CA GLY A 591 26.02 25.75 -1.38
C GLY A 591 24.88 24.88 -1.91
N MET A 592 24.71 23.66 -1.37
CA MET A 592 23.60 22.77 -1.74
C MET A 592 22.22 23.37 -1.43
N LEU A 593 22.10 24.22 -0.40
CA LEU A 593 20.85 24.90 -0.05
C LEU A 593 20.46 26.01 -1.04
N THR A 594 21.37 26.39 -1.95
CA THR A 594 21.15 27.39 -3.00
C THR A 594 20.66 26.79 -4.32
N ALA A 595 20.59 25.46 -4.44
CA ALA A 595 20.00 24.79 -5.60
C ALA A 595 18.50 24.55 -5.41
N CYS A 596 17.68 24.92 -6.39
CA CYS A 596 16.23 24.80 -6.30
C CYS A 596 15.77 23.32 -6.36
N PRO A 597 15.01 22.81 -5.35
CA PRO A 597 14.50 21.43 -5.32
C PRO A 597 13.44 21.11 -6.38
N VAL A 598 13.01 22.10 -7.14
CA VAL A 598 11.93 21.97 -8.13
C VAL A 598 12.46 22.04 -9.56
N CYS A 599 13.40 22.94 -9.85
CA CYS A 599 13.88 23.20 -11.20
C CYS A 599 15.41 23.17 -11.35
N GLY A 600 16.16 22.94 -10.25
CA GLY A 600 17.63 22.86 -10.26
C GLY A 600 18.37 24.20 -10.41
N ASN A 601 17.68 25.30 -10.74
CA ASN A 601 18.30 26.63 -10.87
C ASN A 601 18.73 27.23 -9.52
N GLU A 602 19.63 28.21 -9.58
CA GLU A 602 20.11 28.94 -8.41
C GLU A 602 19.02 29.70 -7.66
N ALA A 603 19.26 29.84 -6.36
CA ALA A 603 18.39 30.47 -5.39
C ALA A 603 19.15 31.49 -4.56
N THR A 604 18.42 32.49 -4.07
CA THR A 604 18.95 33.38 -3.03
C THR A 604 18.63 32.78 -1.67
N LEU A 605 19.66 32.45 -0.89
CA LEU A 605 19.54 31.99 0.50
C LEU A 605 19.64 33.18 1.47
N VAL A 606 18.74 33.21 2.45
CA VAL A 606 18.69 34.22 3.51
C VAL A 606 18.64 33.51 4.87
N ALA A 607 19.63 33.78 5.72
CA ALA A 607 19.63 33.33 7.10
C ALA A 607 18.51 34.01 7.90
N ARG A 608 17.91 33.28 8.84
CA ARG A 608 16.84 33.74 9.72
C ARG A 608 17.17 33.42 11.17
N SER A 609 16.40 33.99 12.09
CA SER A 609 16.54 33.72 13.53
C SER A 609 16.30 32.24 13.87
N ALA A 610 16.71 31.84 15.07
CA ALA A 610 16.55 30.48 15.59
C ALA A 610 17.19 29.39 14.70
N HIS A 611 18.35 29.69 14.10
CA HIS A 611 19.09 28.76 13.26
C HIS A 611 18.25 28.19 12.12
N THR A 612 17.49 29.08 11.45
CA THR A 612 16.68 28.76 10.27
C THR A 612 17.15 29.53 9.04
N PHE A 613 16.66 29.13 7.87
CA PHE A 613 16.94 29.83 6.61
C PHE A 613 15.71 29.81 5.70
N GLU A 614 15.72 30.69 4.71
CA GLU A 614 14.81 30.62 3.56
C GLU A 614 15.60 30.85 2.28
N SER A 615 15.41 29.94 1.32
CA SER A 615 15.88 30.07 -0.04
C SER A 615 14.71 30.35 -0.97
N THR A 616 14.91 31.25 -1.94
CA THR A 616 13.93 31.57 -2.99
C THR A 616 14.56 31.41 -4.37
N CYS A 617 13.96 30.56 -5.20
CA CYS A 617 14.38 30.34 -6.59
C CYS A 617 14.02 31.55 -7.46
N ARG A 618 14.99 32.04 -8.23
CA ARG A 618 14.80 33.19 -9.13
C ARG A 618 13.99 32.86 -10.39
N THR A 619 13.89 31.59 -10.74
CA THR A 619 13.27 31.13 -12.00
C THR A 619 11.84 30.66 -11.81
N CYS A 620 11.61 29.74 -10.87
CA CYS A 620 10.31 29.10 -10.68
C CYS A 620 9.54 29.62 -9.46
N SER A 621 10.09 30.61 -8.76
CA SER A 621 9.56 31.26 -7.55
C SER A 621 9.32 30.32 -6.36
N ALA A 622 9.83 29.09 -6.42
CA ALA A 622 9.75 28.17 -5.29
C ALA A 622 10.52 28.72 -4.09
N ARG A 623 9.98 28.50 -2.89
CA ARG A 623 10.56 28.90 -1.60
C ARG A 623 10.71 27.66 -0.74
N TRP A 624 11.85 27.51 -0.07
CA TRP A 624 12.10 26.39 0.85
C TRP A 624 12.98 26.84 1.99
N GLY A 625 13.02 26.03 3.05
CA GLY A 625 13.92 26.26 4.17
C GLY A 625 13.38 25.67 5.45
N LEU A 626 13.75 26.30 6.57
CA LEU A 626 13.31 25.91 7.91
C LEU A 626 12.40 26.98 8.51
N ARG A 627 11.36 26.57 9.23
CA ARG A 627 10.57 27.43 10.11
C ARG A 627 10.66 26.96 11.55
N HIS A 628 10.89 27.86 12.48
CA HIS A 628 10.87 27.55 13.91
C HIS A 628 9.43 27.57 14.43
N GLU A 629 9.02 26.53 15.14
CA GLU A 629 7.77 26.52 15.91
C GLU A 629 8.07 26.79 17.39
N PRO A 630 7.66 27.95 17.94
CA PRO A 630 8.01 28.32 19.31
C PRO A 630 7.45 27.40 20.40
N VAL A 631 6.30 26.75 20.15
CA VAL A 631 5.59 25.95 21.15
C VAL A 631 6.31 24.64 21.45
N SER A 632 6.70 23.91 20.40
CA SER A 632 7.41 22.63 20.54
C SER A 632 8.92 22.77 20.38
N ASN A 633 9.40 23.97 20.05
CA ASN A 633 10.80 24.29 19.75
C ASN A 633 11.41 23.50 18.57
N HIS A 634 10.57 22.90 17.70
CA HIS A 634 11.05 22.20 16.52
C HIS A 634 11.31 23.13 15.32
N ARG A 635 12.14 22.67 14.38
CA ARG A 635 12.50 23.39 13.14
C ARG A 635 11.92 22.70 11.90
N ILE A 636 10.78 23.16 11.40
CA ILE A 636 10.00 22.55 10.31
C ILE A 636 10.62 22.79 8.91
N PRO A 637 11.09 21.76 8.19
CA PRO A 637 11.47 21.89 6.78
C PRO A 637 10.23 22.09 5.92
N TYR A 638 10.29 22.98 4.95
CA TYR A 638 9.17 23.24 4.05
C TYR A 638 9.61 23.53 2.63
N LEU A 639 8.73 23.21 1.69
CA LEU A 639 8.84 23.52 0.27
C LEU A 639 7.51 24.10 -0.18
N TRP A 640 7.57 25.22 -0.90
CA TRP A 640 6.43 25.98 -1.38
C TRP A 640 6.65 26.44 -2.82
N ILE A 641 5.64 26.36 -3.68
CA ILE A 641 5.77 26.69 -5.13
C ILE A 641 4.96 27.94 -5.53
N GLY A 642 4.51 28.75 -4.58
CA GLY A 642 4.03 30.10 -4.87
C GLY A 642 2.62 30.19 -5.45
N GLU A 643 1.77 29.21 -5.16
CA GLU A 643 0.33 29.35 -5.43
C GLU A 643 -0.35 30.23 -4.38
N ASP A 644 -1.49 30.81 -4.76
CA ASP A 644 -2.35 31.52 -3.82
C ASP A 644 -2.92 30.50 -2.82
N LEU A 645 -2.51 30.62 -1.57
CA LEU A 645 -2.97 29.78 -0.46
C LEU A 645 -4.50 29.79 -0.31
N LYS A 646 -5.17 30.84 -0.79
CA LYS A 646 -6.63 30.95 -0.80
C LYS A 646 -7.29 30.03 -1.82
N ALA A 647 -6.57 29.62 -2.86
CA ALA A 647 -7.03 28.68 -3.87
C ALA A 647 -6.89 27.21 -3.44
N LEU A 648 -6.19 26.94 -2.33
CA LEU A 648 -6.05 25.59 -1.80
C LEU A 648 -7.38 25.04 -1.26
N PRO A 649 -7.71 23.76 -1.51
CA PRO A 649 -8.84 23.13 -0.84
C PRO A 649 -8.65 23.10 0.69
N SER A 650 -9.73 23.21 1.44
CA SER A 650 -9.71 23.02 2.91
C SER A 650 -9.60 21.53 3.28
N GLY A 651 -8.95 21.21 4.40
CA GLY A 651 -8.95 19.86 4.99
C GLY A 651 -7.70 19.00 4.75
N ARG A 652 -7.83 17.68 4.90
CA ARG A 652 -6.73 16.67 4.80
C ARG A 652 -6.32 16.31 3.36
N GLU A 653 -6.88 16.99 2.36
CA GLU A 653 -6.64 16.69 0.94
C GLU A 653 -5.50 17.52 0.33
N LEU A 654 -4.83 18.35 1.13
CA LEU A 654 -3.74 19.22 0.68
C LEU A 654 -2.54 18.44 0.14
N SER A 655 -2.13 17.35 0.80
CA SER A 655 -1.03 16.51 0.29
C SER A 655 -1.37 15.87 -1.06
N ALA A 656 -2.62 15.42 -1.25
CA ALA A 656 -3.09 14.93 -2.54
C ALA A 656 -3.06 16.05 -3.58
N TRP A 657 -3.62 17.22 -3.26
CA TRP A 657 -3.65 18.36 -4.18
C TRP A 657 -2.26 18.84 -4.61
N LEU A 658 -1.32 18.98 -3.66
CA LEU A 658 0.06 19.45 -3.92
C LEU A 658 0.96 18.40 -4.59
N GLY A 659 0.63 17.11 -4.50
CA GLY A 659 1.49 16.03 -5.04
C GLY A 659 2.86 16.02 -4.37
N ARG A 660 3.93 15.83 -5.13
CA ARG A 660 5.34 15.77 -4.69
C ARG A 660 5.93 17.12 -4.29
N ASP A 661 5.23 18.21 -4.54
CA ASP A 661 5.75 19.57 -4.49
C ASP A 661 5.62 20.22 -3.10
N VAL A 662 5.69 19.39 -2.07
CA VAL A 662 5.53 19.78 -0.67
C VAL A 662 6.42 18.90 0.23
N VAL A 663 7.04 19.53 1.23
CA VAL A 663 7.84 18.84 2.27
C VAL A 663 7.18 18.92 3.64
N ALA A 664 6.53 20.02 4.00
CA ALA A 664 5.59 20.07 5.12
C ALA A 664 4.28 20.65 4.61
N GLU A 665 3.16 20.04 5.00
CA GLU A 665 1.86 20.49 4.52
C GLU A 665 1.54 21.91 5.05
N PRO A 666 1.06 22.82 4.19
CA PRO A 666 0.50 24.07 4.65
C PRO A 666 -0.76 23.80 5.48
N CYS A 667 -1.04 24.69 6.42
CA CYS A 667 -2.29 24.73 7.16
C CYS A 667 -3.04 26.00 6.76
N ARG A 668 -4.23 25.84 6.18
CA ARG A 668 -5.11 26.95 5.82
C ARG A 668 -5.93 27.39 7.03
N HIS A 669 -5.96 28.70 7.28
CA HIS A 669 -6.84 29.37 8.24
C HIS A 669 -7.61 30.47 7.50
N ASP A 670 -8.90 30.63 7.77
CA ASP A 670 -9.75 31.59 7.05
C ASP A 670 -9.39 33.07 7.33
N ASP A 671 -8.76 33.35 8.47
CA ASP A 671 -8.39 34.70 8.93
C ASP A 671 -6.92 35.08 8.69
N ALA A 672 -6.12 34.25 8.01
CA ALA A 672 -4.68 34.49 7.88
C ALA A 672 -4.36 35.61 6.85
N GLU A 673 -4.36 36.85 7.33
CA GLU A 673 -3.79 38.03 6.65
C GLU A 673 -2.25 37.90 6.49
N TYR A 674 -1.61 36.98 7.23
CA TYR A 674 -0.15 36.77 7.30
C TYR A 674 0.27 35.31 6.97
N GLY A 675 0.08 34.87 5.73
CA GLY A 675 0.72 33.65 5.20
C GLY A 675 0.26 32.33 5.84
N SER A 676 0.50 31.22 5.15
CA SER A 676 0.16 29.89 5.66
C SER A 676 1.04 29.52 6.86
N ASP A 677 0.38 29.05 7.92
CA ASP A 677 1.01 28.20 8.93
C ASP A 677 1.39 26.85 8.32
N LEU A 678 2.31 26.13 8.95
CA LEU A 678 2.71 24.79 8.53
C LEU A 678 2.19 23.77 9.53
N ILE A 679 1.90 22.58 9.04
CA ILE A 679 1.69 21.43 9.92
C ILE A 679 3.07 21.00 10.40
N ASN A 680 3.27 21.07 11.70
CA ASN A 680 4.45 20.55 12.34
C ASN A 680 4.45 19.02 12.19
N PRO A 681 5.44 18.44 11.51
CA PRO A 681 5.47 17.02 11.24
C PRO A 681 5.84 16.19 12.49
N TRP A 682 6.43 16.79 13.53
CA TRP A 682 6.68 16.14 14.83
C TRP A 682 5.43 16.02 15.68
N THR A 683 4.61 17.07 15.73
CA THR A 683 3.42 17.11 16.60
C THR A 683 2.12 16.78 15.88
N ALA A 684 2.14 16.68 14.55
CA ALA A 684 0.97 16.58 13.66
C ALA A 684 -0.01 17.76 13.79
N ARG A 685 0.41 18.87 14.38
CA ARG A 685 -0.42 20.04 14.69
C ARG A 685 0.06 21.25 13.90
N CYS A 686 -0.86 22.14 13.57
CA CYS A 686 -0.52 23.41 12.96
C CYS A 686 0.24 24.32 13.94
N THR A 687 1.18 25.12 13.43
CA THR A 687 1.95 26.11 14.23
C THR A 687 1.07 27.13 14.97
N ALA A 688 -0.17 27.31 14.53
CA ALA A 688 -1.16 28.17 15.17
C ALA A 688 -2.23 27.44 16.00
N ALA A 689 -2.08 26.15 16.29
CA ALA A 689 -3.06 25.36 17.06
C ALA A 689 -3.43 25.96 18.43
N GLY A 690 -2.61 26.86 19.01
CA GLY A 690 -2.99 27.59 20.22
C GLY A 690 -3.88 28.84 19.99
N ARG A 691 -3.78 29.49 18.83
CA ARG A 691 -4.46 30.76 18.53
C ARG A 691 -5.70 30.62 17.64
N TRP A 692 -5.72 29.62 16.75
CA TRP A 692 -6.76 29.43 15.73
C TRP A 692 -7.18 27.97 15.55
N ALA A 693 -7.03 27.11 16.57
CA ALA A 693 -7.43 25.70 16.49
C ALA A 693 -8.91 25.49 16.13
N SER A 694 -9.79 26.42 16.53
CA SER A 694 -11.24 26.34 16.24
C SER A 694 -11.61 26.60 14.78
N THR A 695 -10.74 27.24 13.99
CA THR A 695 -11.02 27.60 12.58
C THR A 695 -10.28 26.72 11.58
N CYS A 696 -9.34 25.89 12.02
CA CYS A 696 -8.70 24.91 11.14
C CYS A 696 -9.44 23.58 11.22
N GLU A 697 -10.10 23.18 10.13
CA GLU A 697 -10.84 21.93 10.03
C GLU A 697 -9.99 20.68 10.34
N ARG A 698 -8.68 20.73 10.03
CA ARG A 698 -7.75 19.62 10.33
C ARG A 698 -7.32 19.61 11.80
N CYS A 699 -7.00 20.76 12.39
CA CYS A 699 -6.61 20.88 13.80
C CYS A 699 -7.82 20.67 14.73
N ALA A 700 -9.03 21.06 14.31
CA ALA A 700 -10.28 20.85 15.04
C ALA A 700 -10.74 19.38 15.09
N ARG A 701 -10.36 18.55 14.09
CA ARG A 701 -10.65 17.10 14.07
C ARG A 701 -9.59 16.25 14.78
N LEU A 702 -8.45 16.83 15.16
CA LEU A 702 -7.37 16.16 15.93
C LEU A 702 -7.42 16.53 17.44
N ALA A 703 -8.21 17.53 17.80
CA ALA A 703 -8.58 17.88 19.17
C ALA A 703 -9.83 17.10 19.58
#